data_AF-A0AAN0JQN0-F1
#
_entry.id   AF-A0AAN0JQN0-F1
#
_cell.length_a   1.000
_cell.length_b   1.000
_cell.length_c   1.000
_cell.angle_alpha   90.00
_cell.angle_beta   90.00
_cell.angle_gamma   90.00
#
_symmetry.space_group_name_H-M   'P 1'
#
loop_
_entity.id
_entity.type
_entity.pdbx_description
1 polymer ?
#
loop_
_entity_poly.entity_id
_entity_poly.type
_entity_poly.pdbx_seq_one_letter_code
_entity_poly.pdbx_strand_id
1 'polypeptide(L)'
;MWRGQDHTTREESDASFIIGQARAVHSVLRAVSTNEQRNKSFVIYRDPLVSEARRARVVLIKLKERVRKVLVELPDYPLLKQILFAVDQVLSLDLLSPLMKILAGLENVLKKSQDWEGYACSRLSISTQLSALTELVLEWRRLELNSWSNLLSMCKDDFISQSCKWWFYLYGLINEESLSESDAVTLLQSFIESSSIGDYTNRLRMIESFGLQLEEDNSSLSHVLSNVHTYYIQFEESVNDNINQLSEPIETGLKDYLKILRWKDGNYWSIKQQSERSHATLSKHIKQYKDVLSQPVKPVLTTGSIKEKSHSSEGDSVLEGYVSHLKSRDETVATFNGEFNFALRLSEGDSSLSGTDAYNRLRQLLNRYKRNQLLLQWTEQLDEFTGSVISDYHSLQSNDIPSKLSKEEREAAIKLLLMKRKRAFTDLFKTLKSMGLSYRKGEELSDQNLQLLSLTSPSLIKEALDTTLINDCNLYFFRCVLRSAALNSALATPSKELSVIHVLWIRGYCVQLMDALCVQRETLYKGQKELLLFNHLLERLRVSSDCVAVSLTEYKKWLICLCDCLQQCVEGISACQEISEMIPDAIDVSLTPLPPSSLPPLLTEPIIMKKEGEKLSEWSKVLKDKLQTAIEYTKSMKRNGFYFITRNELLFLTNGYTLLQEFVADPVNQYLNATLGKHNDSFDSLCFMKRLQSKVSLKCQEFSTWTADVVGSTNQIAPVTCDYESMLKPLLLGVQHVMEKEKVMKGKSEEDEDGLPVYKLLCDFSSSNLKEINTNEVINCLITILESGSAPCSSEVLIPFMEKYHSLLERVCYEHALVHRILSKMTSCLLEIYTNVLIKGFCVPPELMEDTKGGEEFVDQEAGGFDEGEGANDVSENIDKNNLVSEQCCYQK
;
A
#
# COMPACT_ATOMS: atom_id res chain seq x y z
N MET A 1 -12.61 10.10 4.49
CA MET A 1 -13.90 10.71 4.93
C MET A 1 -13.80 12.13 5.49
N TRP A 2 -12.62 12.72 5.71
CA TRP A 2 -12.49 14.13 6.11
C TRP A 2 -12.04 15.01 4.93
N ARG A 3 -12.94 15.24 3.96
CA ARG A 3 -12.83 16.37 3.02
C ARG A 3 -14.25 16.84 2.69
N GLY A 4 -14.50 18.13 2.89
CA GLY A 4 -15.71 18.83 2.44
C GLY A 4 -16.87 18.84 3.43
N GLN A 5 -16.71 19.51 4.58
CA GLN A 5 -17.80 20.31 5.11
C GLN A 5 -17.36 21.76 5.06
N ASP A 6 -18.16 22.56 4.34
CA ASP A 6 -18.04 24.00 4.26
C ASP A 6 -17.84 24.60 5.65
N HIS A 7 -17.12 25.72 5.69
CA HIS A 7 -16.91 26.56 6.85
C HIS A 7 -18.23 27.21 7.33
N THR A 8 -19.16 26.40 7.84
CA THR A 8 -20.38 26.85 8.53
C THR A 8 -20.80 25.82 9.57
N THR A 9 -20.07 25.78 10.69
CA THR A 9 -20.63 25.95 12.05
C THR A 9 -19.60 25.49 13.08
N ARG A 10 -19.26 26.41 13.98
CA ARG A 10 -18.39 26.19 15.14
C ARG A 10 -19.05 25.32 16.24
N GLU A 11 -20.14 24.62 15.90
CA GLU A 11 -20.99 23.84 16.81
C GLU A 11 -20.91 22.32 16.56
N GLU A 12 -20.31 21.87 15.44
CA GLU A 12 -20.10 20.43 15.16
C GLU A 12 -18.91 19.83 15.95
N SER A 13 -18.16 20.64 16.70
CA SER A 13 -16.96 20.23 17.45
C SER A 13 -17.22 19.55 18.80
N ASP A 14 -18.44 19.53 19.33
CA ASP A 14 -18.65 19.13 20.73
C ASP A 14 -18.59 17.60 20.95
N ALA A 15 -19.08 16.80 20.00
CA ALA A 15 -19.08 15.34 20.14
C ALA A 15 -17.66 14.76 20.08
N SER A 16 -16.88 15.15 19.06
CA SER A 16 -15.51 14.70 18.87
C SER A 16 -14.56 15.24 19.94
N PHE A 17 -14.81 16.44 20.48
CA PHE A 17 -14.07 17.00 21.60
C PHE A 17 -14.36 16.26 22.92
N ILE A 18 -15.63 15.96 23.23
CA ILE A 18 -16.01 15.20 24.43
C ILE A 18 -15.55 13.74 24.32
N ILE A 19 -15.67 13.10 23.15
CA ILE A 19 -15.11 11.77 22.88
C ILE A 19 -13.58 11.80 22.96
N GLY A 20 -12.93 12.87 22.50
CA GLY A 20 -11.50 13.08 22.63
C GLY A 20 -11.07 13.18 24.10
N GLN A 21 -11.83 13.88 24.93
CA GLN A 21 -11.60 13.96 26.38
C GLN A 21 -11.89 12.64 27.08
N ALA A 22 -12.99 11.95 26.76
CA ALA A 22 -13.34 10.64 27.30
C ALA A 22 -12.31 9.59 26.91
N ARG A 23 -11.85 9.56 25.64
CA ARG A 23 -10.75 8.71 25.17
C ARG A 23 -9.41 9.07 25.79
N ALA A 24 -9.14 10.36 26.06
CA ALA A 24 -7.93 10.76 26.77
C ALA A 24 -7.96 10.24 28.22
N VAL A 25 -9.08 10.40 28.92
CA VAL A 25 -9.31 9.89 30.27
C VAL A 25 -9.29 8.35 30.28
N HIS A 26 -9.92 7.69 29.31
CA HIS A 26 -9.90 6.25 29.11
C HIS A 26 -8.51 5.75 28.72
N SER A 27 -7.70 6.49 27.96
CA SER A 27 -6.31 6.11 27.66
C SER A 27 -5.41 6.20 28.89
N VAL A 28 -5.64 7.20 29.75
CA VAL A 28 -4.95 7.36 31.04
C VAL A 28 -5.40 6.27 32.02
N LEU A 29 -6.70 5.95 32.08
CA LEU A 29 -7.23 4.90 32.95
C LEU A 29 -6.93 3.49 32.44
N ARG A 30 -6.89 3.27 31.13
CA ARG A 30 -6.45 2.03 30.48
C ARG A 30 -4.94 1.84 30.65
N ALA A 31 -4.15 2.91 30.63
CA ALA A 31 -2.75 2.85 31.05
C ALA A 31 -2.60 2.51 32.54
N VAL A 32 -3.62 2.78 33.37
CA VAL A 32 -3.69 2.38 34.78
C VAL A 32 -4.20 0.94 34.97
N SER A 33 -5.04 0.40 34.08
CA SER A 33 -5.67 -0.94 34.20
C SER A 33 -5.02 -2.05 33.36
N THR A 34 -4.52 -1.76 32.15
CA THR A 34 -3.91 -2.75 31.23
C THR A 34 -2.41 -2.91 31.44
N ASN A 35 -2.01 -3.33 32.64
CA ASN A 35 -0.60 -3.60 32.96
C ASN A 35 -0.13 -5.03 32.57
N GLU A 36 -1.00 -5.89 32.02
CA GLU A 36 -0.63 -7.28 31.73
C GLU A 36 0.00 -7.50 30.34
N GLN A 37 -0.12 -6.56 29.39
CA GLN A 37 0.36 -6.75 28.01
C GLN A 37 1.63 -5.97 27.62
N ARG A 38 2.16 -5.07 28.48
CA ARG A 38 3.35 -4.24 28.17
C ARG A 38 4.71 -4.88 28.49
N ASN A 39 4.78 -6.18 28.77
CA ASN A 39 6.04 -6.82 29.21
C ASN A 39 7.13 -6.97 28.12
N LYS A 40 6.85 -6.73 26.83
CA LYS A 40 7.87 -6.89 25.76
C LYS A 40 8.69 -5.64 25.43
N SER A 41 8.22 -4.42 25.75
CA SER A 41 8.92 -3.16 25.38
C SER A 41 8.94 -2.12 26.52
N PHE A 42 8.96 -2.56 27.77
CA PHE A 42 9.06 -1.64 28.91
C PHE A 42 10.46 -1.02 29.00
N VAL A 43 10.53 0.31 29.11
CA VAL A 43 11.76 1.09 29.30
C VAL A 43 11.64 1.96 30.55
N ILE A 44 12.36 1.58 31.61
CA ILE A 44 12.27 2.19 32.94
C ILE A 44 12.55 3.71 32.97
N TYR A 45 13.29 4.21 31.99
CA TYR A 45 13.72 5.62 31.90
C TYR A 45 12.63 6.56 31.37
N ARG A 46 11.65 6.03 30.64
CA ARG A 46 10.62 6.82 29.93
C ARG A 46 9.21 6.44 30.37
N ASP A 47 8.98 5.16 30.62
CA ASP A 47 7.63 4.65 30.83
C ASP A 47 7.20 4.77 32.30
N PRO A 48 5.97 5.24 32.55
CA PRO A 48 5.36 5.15 33.87
C PRO A 48 4.91 3.72 34.17
N LEU A 49 5.07 3.30 35.44
CA LEU A 49 4.55 2.03 35.94
C LEU A 49 3.72 2.28 37.20
N VAL A 50 2.42 2.47 37.00
CA VAL A 50 1.49 2.93 38.05
C VAL A 50 1.35 1.94 39.21
N SER A 51 1.43 0.63 38.94
CA SER A 51 1.38 -0.42 39.96
C SER A 51 2.55 -0.31 40.94
N GLU A 52 3.76 -0.18 40.41
CA GLU A 52 4.98 0.01 41.20
C GLU A 52 5.00 1.38 41.88
N ALA A 53 4.59 2.46 41.20
CA ALA A 53 4.46 3.78 41.82
C ALA A 53 3.48 3.77 43.01
N ARG A 54 2.36 3.04 42.90
CA ARG A 54 1.40 2.82 43.99
C ARG A 54 2.03 2.04 45.16
N ARG A 55 2.80 1.00 44.85
CA ARG A 55 3.54 0.22 45.86
C ARG A 55 4.57 1.09 46.60
N ALA A 56 5.29 1.95 45.89
CA ALA A 56 6.21 2.92 46.48
C ALA A 56 5.50 3.89 47.43
N ARG A 57 4.31 4.39 47.04
CA ARG A 57 3.48 5.26 47.89
C ARG A 57 3.11 4.58 49.21
N VAL A 58 2.72 3.30 49.20
CA VAL A 58 2.38 2.55 50.42
C VAL A 58 3.58 2.44 51.37
N VAL A 59 4.77 2.13 50.83
CA VAL A 59 6.02 2.03 51.63
C VAL A 59 6.39 3.39 52.23
N LEU A 60 6.30 4.46 51.44
CA LEU A 60 6.62 5.83 51.88
C LEU A 60 5.67 6.35 52.95
N ILE A 61 4.36 6.07 52.87
CA ILE A 61 3.39 6.46 53.90
C ILE A 61 3.70 5.78 55.24
N LYS A 62 3.98 4.46 55.22
CA LYS A 62 4.36 3.71 56.43
C LYS A 62 5.64 4.27 57.07
N LEU A 63 6.63 4.64 56.26
CA LEU A 63 7.85 5.30 56.73
C LEU A 63 7.53 6.67 57.34
N LYS A 64 6.72 7.49 56.66
CA LYS A 64 6.31 8.83 57.12
C LYS A 64 5.61 8.78 58.47
N GLU A 65 4.69 7.84 58.67
CA GLU A 65 3.99 7.64 59.94
C GLU A 65 4.93 7.27 61.08
N ARG A 66 5.88 6.35 60.83
CA ARG A 66 6.87 5.96 61.84
C ARG A 66 7.79 7.14 62.18
N VAL A 67 8.32 7.85 61.19
CA VAL A 67 9.20 9.01 61.40
C VAL A 67 8.49 10.12 62.18
N ARG A 68 7.20 10.37 61.92
CA ARG A 68 6.39 11.30 62.72
C ARG A 68 6.28 10.87 64.18
N LYS A 69 6.05 9.58 64.45
CA LYS A 69 6.03 9.05 65.83
C LYS A 69 7.38 9.25 66.53
N VAL A 70 8.49 9.02 65.85
CA VAL A 70 9.85 9.26 66.37
C VAL A 70 10.11 10.75 66.61
N LEU A 71 9.61 11.63 65.73
CA LEU A 71 9.73 13.08 65.88
C LEU A 71 8.94 13.62 67.09
N VAL A 72 7.87 12.96 67.53
CA VAL A 72 7.18 13.32 68.78
C VAL A 72 8.08 13.09 70.01
N GLU A 73 8.89 12.02 70.01
CA GLU A 73 9.88 11.77 71.07
C GLU A 73 11.11 12.69 70.96
N LEU A 74 11.44 13.19 69.76
CA LEU A 74 12.58 14.07 69.48
C LEU A 74 12.19 15.25 68.55
N PRO A 75 11.58 16.33 69.09
CA PRO A 75 10.89 17.36 68.29
C PRO A 75 11.79 18.16 67.33
N ASP A 76 13.06 18.32 67.67
CA ASP A 76 13.97 19.22 66.95
C ASP A 76 15.11 18.54 66.21
N TYR A 77 15.03 17.22 65.98
CA TYR A 77 16.08 16.54 65.24
C TYR A 77 16.00 16.86 63.73
N PRO A 78 17.03 17.52 63.15
CA PRO A 78 16.97 18.04 61.79
C PRO A 78 16.89 16.93 60.73
N LEU A 79 17.52 15.77 60.97
CA LEU A 79 17.53 14.66 60.01
C LEU A 79 16.14 14.03 59.81
N LEU A 80 15.35 13.90 60.88
CA LEU A 80 13.97 13.39 60.82
C LEU A 80 13.07 14.35 60.02
N LYS A 81 13.23 15.66 60.23
CA LYS A 81 12.53 16.69 59.44
C LYS A 81 12.93 16.62 57.95
N GLN A 82 14.21 16.37 57.65
CA GLN A 82 14.68 16.18 56.27
C GLN A 82 14.16 14.89 55.62
N ILE A 83 14.02 13.79 56.36
CA ILE A 83 13.42 12.54 55.85
C ILE A 83 11.95 12.79 55.48
N LEU A 84 11.17 13.44 56.35
CA LEU A 84 9.78 13.78 56.06
C LEU A 84 9.65 14.66 54.82
N PHE A 85 10.50 15.68 54.70
CA PHE A 85 10.53 16.54 53.53
C PHE A 85 10.85 15.76 52.24
N ALA A 86 11.85 14.88 52.27
CA ALA A 86 12.20 14.04 51.13
C ALA A 86 11.06 13.09 50.74
N VAL A 87 10.37 12.49 51.71
CA VAL A 87 9.18 11.65 51.46
C VAL A 87 8.07 12.46 50.81
N ASP A 88 7.81 13.68 51.29
CA ASP A 88 6.78 14.56 50.75
C ASP A 88 7.07 15.00 49.30
N GLN A 89 8.34 15.22 48.97
CA GLN A 89 8.75 15.48 47.59
C GLN A 89 8.52 14.30 46.64
N VAL A 90 8.68 13.06 47.11
CA VAL A 90 8.40 11.88 46.27
C VAL A 90 6.90 11.66 46.13
N LEU A 91 6.14 11.86 47.21
CA LEU A 91 4.68 11.75 47.21
C LEU A 91 3.97 12.83 46.38
N SER A 92 4.64 13.95 46.08
CA SER A 92 4.11 15.01 45.22
C SER A 92 4.38 14.78 43.72
N LEU A 93 5.13 13.74 43.34
CA LEU A 93 5.34 13.38 41.94
C LEU A 93 4.07 12.80 41.31
N ASP A 94 3.83 13.12 40.04
CA ASP A 94 2.73 12.54 39.26
C ASP A 94 2.94 11.02 39.06
N LEU A 95 1.85 10.25 39.08
CA LEU A 95 1.82 8.80 38.83
C LEU A 95 2.27 8.43 37.41
N LEU A 96 2.19 9.38 36.48
CA LEU A 96 2.68 9.25 35.10
C LEU A 96 4.17 9.61 34.95
N SER A 97 4.87 9.91 36.06
CA SER A 97 6.32 10.13 36.01
C SER A 97 7.08 8.84 35.67
N PRO A 98 8.19 8.92 34.91
CA PRO A 98 9.04 7.76 34.66
C PRO A 98 9.56 7.14 35.96
N LEU A 99 9.64 5.81 36.00
CA LEU A 99 9.97 5.07 37.22
C LEU A 99 11.34 5.46 37.79
N MET A 100 12.32 5.75 36.93
CA MET A 100 13.66 6.21 37.36
C MET A 100 13.65 7.55 38.11
N LYS A 101 12.70 8.44 37.80
CA LYS A 101 12.55 9.72 38.52
C LYS A 101 12.07 9.48 39.96
N ILE A 102 11.13 8.55 40.11
CA ILE A 102 10.64 8.12 41.42
C ILE A 102 11.76 7.37 42.18
N LEU A 103 12.51 6.49 41.50
CA LEU A 103 13.64 5.76 42.07
C LEU A 103 14.68 6.70 42.67
N ALA A 104 15.09 7.74 41.94
CA ALA A 104 16.05 8.73 42.44
C ALA A 104 15.56 9.41 43.74
N GLY A 105 14.25 9.65 43.84
CA GLY A 105 13.61 10.13 45.05
C GLY A 105 13.66 9.12 46.20
N LEU A 106 13.31 7.85 45.93
CA LEU A 106 13.39 6.74 46.90
C LEU A 106 14.81 6.55 47.42
N GLU A 107 15.83 6.68 46.57
CA GLU A 107 17.24 6.56 46.95
C GLU A 107 17.70 7.68 47.88
N ASN A 108 17.20 8.91 47.68
CA ASN A 108 17.46 10.02 48.58
C ASN A 108 16.82 9.80 49.96
N VAL A 109 15.58 9.30 49.98
CA VAL A 109 14.89 8.90 51.23
C VAL A 109 15.65 7.77 51.94
N LEU A 110 16.09 6.76 51.19
CA LEU A 110 16.84 5.62 51.72
C LEU A 110 18.15 6.06 52.37
N LYS A 111 18.94 6.91 51.69
CA LYS A 111 20.20 7.44 52.23
C LYS A 111 19.99 8.18 53.55
N LYS A 112 19.05 9.11 53.61
CA LYS A 112 18.76 9.88 54.83
C LYS A 112 18.23 8.99 55.96
N SER A 113 17.47 7.95 55.64
CA SER A 113 16.93 7.00 56.62
C SER A 113 18.03 6.08 57.18
N GLN A 114 19.00 5.66 56.36
CA GLN A 114 20.18 4.91 56.80
C GLN A 114 21.06 5.76 57.72
N ASP A 115 21.26 7.04 57.39
CA ASP A 115 22.00 7.98 58.24
C ASP A 115 21.35 8.08 59.63
N TRP A 116 20.01 8.11 59.72
CA TRP A 116 19.31 8.14 61.01
C TRP A 116 19.46 6.84 61.80
N GLU A 117 19.27 5.70 61.15
CA GLU A 117 19.34 4.38 61.81
C GLU A 117 20.71 4.13 62.44
N GLY A 118 21.79 4.70 61.87
CA GLY A 118 23.13 4.66 62.46
C GLY A 118 23.27 5.38 63.81
N TYR A 119 22.42 6.35 64.11
CA TYR A 119 22.40 7.09 65.39
C TYR A 119 21.28 6.66 66.34
N ALA A 120 20.32 5.86 65.87
CA ALA A 120 19.12 5.52 66.60
C ALA A 120 19.37 4.44 67.67
N CYS A 121 18.73 4.58 68.84
CA CYS A 121 18.62 3.48 69.80
C CYS A 121 17.52 2.50 69.38
N SER A 122 17.53 1.27 69.91
CA SER A 122 16.57 0.21 69.55
C SER A 122 15.09 0.63 69.65
N ARG A 123 14.76 1.53 70.58
CA ARG A 123 13.39 2.07 70.76
C ARG A 123 12.95 3.00 69.62
N LEU A 124 13.89 3.75 69.05
CA LEU A 124 13.67 4.77 68.01
C LEU A 124 14.01 4.27 66.59
N SER A 125 14.26 2.97 66.45
CA SER A 125 14.59 2.33 65.18
C SER A 125 13.46 2.45 64.15
N ILE A 126 13.86 2.64 62.89
CA ILE A 126 13.03 2.60 61.69
C ILE A 126 13.41 1.43 60.75
N SER A 127 14.19 0.47 61.26
CA SER A 127 14.74 -0.69 60.52
C SER A 127 13.70 -1.45 59.69
N THR A 128 12.50 -1.69 60.24
CA THR A 128 11.43 -2.42 59.52
C THR A 128 10.89 -1.69 58.30
N GLN A 129 10.83 -0.35 58.34
CA GLN A 129 10.42 0.47 57.20
C GLN A 129 11.59 0.63 56.21
N LEU A 130 12.82 0.67 56.74
CA LEU A 130 14.05 0.75 55.95
C LEU A 130 14.31 -0.53 55.14
N SER A 131 14.01 -1.72 55.69
CA SER A 131 14.11 -2.99 54.96
C SER A 131 13.13 -3.03 53.79
N ALA A 132 11.87 -2.66 54.01
CA ALA A 132 10.85 -2.59 52.96
C ALA A 132 11.20 -1.58 51.85
N LEU A 133 11.79 -0.43 52.21
CA LEU A 133 12.28 0.55 51.24
C LEU A 133 13.50 0.01 50.46
N THR A 134 14.40 -0.69 51.13
CA THR A 134 15.60 -1.27 50.51
C THR A 134 15.23 -2.37 49.50
N GLU A 135 14.30 -3.26 49.86
CA GLU A 135 13.78 -4.30 48.96
C GLU A 135 13.16 -3.69 47.70
N LEU A 136 12.32 -2.67 47.84
CA LEU A 136 11.70 -1.98 46.71
C LEU A 136 12.75 -1.36 45.77
N VAL A 137 13.74 -0.64 46.32
CA VAL A 137 14.83 -0.03 45.53
C VAL A 137 15.65 -1.11 44.81
N LEU A 138 15.93 -2.25 45.47
CA LEU A 138 16.65 -3.37 44.86
C LEU A 138 15.87 -4.00 43.71
N GLU A 139 14.55 -4.19 43.88
CA GLU A 139 13.69 -4.72 42.81
C GLU A 139 13.62 -3.78 41.61
N TRP A 140 13.54 -2.47 41.81
CA TRP A 140 13.51 -1.52 40.70
C TRP A 140 14.85 -1.42 39.97
N ARG A 141 15.97 -1.61 40.67
CA ARG A 141 17.29 -1.78 40.02
C ARG A 141 17.39 -3.09 39.24
N ARG A 142 16.68 -4.16 39.64
CA ARG A 142 16.55 -5.38 38.81
C ARG A 142 15.70 -5.14 37.57
N LEU A 143 14.59 -4.41 37.72
CA LEU A 143 13.76 -3.99 36.58
C LEU A 143 14.56 -3.14 35.59
N GLU A 144 15.45 -2.28 36.07
CA GLU A 144 16.35 -1.50 35.23
C GLU A 144 17.25 -2.39 34.36
N LEU A 145 17.95 -3.36 34.96
CA LEU A 145 18.81 -4.30 34.23
C LEU A 145 18.03 -5.11 33.18
N ASN A 146 16.82 -5.56 33.54
CA ASN A 146 15.95 -6.29 32.62
C ASN A 146 15.46 -5.42 31.46
N SER A 147 15.33 -4.11 31.66
CA SER A 147 14.93 -3.17 30.61
C SER A 147 16.05 -2.86 29.60
N TRP A 148 17.32 -3.15 29.92
CA TRP A 148 18.45 -2.80 29.06
C TRP A 148 18.45 -3.55 27.72
N SER A 149 17.81 -4.72 27.64
CA SER A 149 17.62 -5.43 26.36
C SER A 149 16.77 -4.64 25.37
N ASN A 150 15.94 -3.72 25.85
CA ASN A 150 14.97 -2.97 25.04
C ASN A 150 15.46 -1.54 24.70
N LEU A 151 16.71 -1.20 25.04
CA LEU A 151 17.24 0.16 24.78
C LEU A 151 17.39 0.44 23.28
N LEU A 152 17.72 -0.58 22.47
CA LEU A 152 17.85 -0.43 21.02
C LEU A 152 16.50 -0.34 20.33
N SER A 153 15.47 -1.06 20.81
CA SER A 153 14.10 -0.90 20.30
C SER A 153 13.54 0.49 20.61
N MET A 154 13.81 1.02 21.81
CA MET A 154 13.50 2.42 22.15
C MET A 154 14.11 3.42 21.16
N CYS A 155 15.35 3.17 20.71
CA CYS A 155 15.98 4.02 19.71
C CYS A 155 15.22 3.96 18.37
N LYS A 156 14.77 2.79 17.91
CA LYS A 156 13.92 2.69 16.71
C LYS A 156 12.61 3.48 16.87
N ASP A 157 11.95 3.33 18.02
CA ASP A 157 10.69 4.02 18.31
C ASP A 157 10.84 5.55 18.34
N ASP A 158 11.99 6.06 18.80
CA ASP A 158 12.30 7.48 18.76
C ASP A 158 12.39 8.01 17.32
N PHE A 159 13.02 7.27 16.40
CA PHE A 159 13.07 7.63 14.97
C PHE A 159 11.67 7.58 14.34
N ILE A 160 10.87 6.55 14.63
CA ILE A 160 9.47 6.46 14.18
C ILE A 160 8.68 7.69 14.66
N SER A 161 8.80 8.05 15.94
CA SER A 161 8.11 9.19 16.54
C SER A 161 8.55 10.53 15.93
N GLN A 162 9.84 10.68 15.63
CA GLN A 162 10.36 11.88 14.96
C GLN A 162 9.87 11.96 13.51
N SER A 163 9.80 10.81 12.84
CA SER A 163 9.26 10.69 11.49
C SER A 163 7.82 11.18 11.38
N CYS A 164 6.96 10.93 12.39
CA CYS A 164 5.55 11.36 12.38
C CYS A 164 5.35 12.87 12.14
N LYS A 165 6.33 13.72 12.45
CA LYS A 165 6.25 15.17 12.18
C LYS A 165 6.12 15.48 10.68
N TRP A 166 6.66 14.61 9.82
CA TRP A 166 6.58 14.74 8.37
C TRP A 166 5.15 14.56 7.83
N TRP A 167 4.24 13.99 8.62
CA TRP A 167 2.83 13.90 8.26
C TRP A 167 2.23 15.25 7.89
N PHE A 168 2.54 16.30 8.66
CA PHE A 168 2.01 17.65 8.41
C PHE A 168 2.58 18.29 7.14
N TYR A 169 3.86 18.02 6.84
CA TYR A 169 4.48 18.46 5.59
C TYR A 169 3.80 17.80 4.39
N LEU A 170 3.64 16.47 4.43
CA LEU A 170 3.01 15.72 3.35
C LEU A 170 1.52 16.06 3.19
N TYR A 171 0.80 16.27 4.30
CA TYR A 171 -0.58 16.77 4.26
C TYR A 171 -0.66 18.17 3.64
N GLY A 172 0.27 19.07 3.98
CA GLY A 172 0.35 20.40 3.35
C GLY A 172 0.54 20.31 1.84
N LEU A 173 1.49 19.48 1.39
CA LEU A 173 1.76 19.21 -0.02
C LEU A 173 0.52 18.69 -0.77
N ILE A 174 -0.19 17.73 -0.19
CA ILE A 174 -1.34 17.06 -0.83
C ILE A 174 -2.60 17.96 -0.92
N ASN A 175 -2.73 18.95 -0.03
CA ASN A 175 -3.86 19.88 -0.06
C ASN A 175 -3.57 21.15 -0.85
N GLU A 176 -2.39 21.29 -1.45
CA GLU A 176 -2.03 22.44 -2.25
C GLU A 176 -2.75 22.39 -3.61
N GLU A 177 -3.70 23.31 -3.83
CA GLU A 177 -4.60 23.31 -5.02
C GLU A 177 -3.86 23.50 -6.35
N SER A 178 -2.65 24.07 -6.34
CA SER A 178 -1.85 24.37 -7.53
C SER A 178 -0.71 23.38 -7.80
N LEU A 179 -0.63 22.26 -7.07
CA LEU A 179 0.48 21.32 -7.23
C LEU A 179 0.36 20.54 -8.55
N SER A 180 1.33 20.72 -9.45
CA SER A 180 1.43 19.90 -10.66
C SER A 180 1.90 18.48 -10.33
N GLU A 181 1.51 17.49 -11.12
CA GLU A 181 1.94 16.09 -10.94
C GLU A 181 3.47 15.96 -11.02
N SER A 182 4.10 16.74 -11.91
CA SER A 182 5.55 16.78 -12.07
C SER A 182 6.25 17.32 -10.83
N ASP A 183 5.75 18.44 -10.29
CA ASP A 183 6.31 19.04 -9.07
C ASP A 183 6.11 18.11 -7.88
N ALA A 184 4.95 17.46 -7.79
CA ALA A 184 4.66 16.45 -6.78
C ALA A 184 5.69 15.31 -6.82
N VAL A 185 6.00 14.76 -8.00
CA VAL A 185 7.03 13.71 -8.14
C VAL A 185 8.37 14.20 -7.61
N THR A 186 8.83 15.39 -8.01
CA THR A 186 10.14 15.91 -7.58
C THR A 186 10.22 16.14 -6.07
N LEU A 187 9.16 16.68 -5.46
CA LEU A 187 9.07 16.92 -4.03
C LEU A 187 9.00 15.62 -3.23
N LEU A 188 8.25 14.62 -3.72
CA LEU A 188 8.17 13.29 -3.11
C LEU A 188 9.48 12.51 -3.22
N GLN A 189 10.18 12.60 -4.36
CA GLN A 189 11.53 12.03 -4.53
C GLN A 189 12.50 12.67 -3.53
N SER A 190 12.54 14.00 -3.45
CA SER A 190 13.36 14.72 -2.46
C SER A 190 12.99 14.32 -1.02
N PHE A 191 11.70 14.15 -0.74
CA PHE A 191 11.21 13.69 0.55
C PHE A 191 11.67 12.27 0.90
N ILE A 192 11.80 11.35 -0.04
CA ILE A 192 12.30 10.00 0.25
C ILE A 192 13.84 9.98 0.29
N GLU A 193 14.50 10.56 -0.70
CA GLU A 193 15.97 10.50 -0.83
C GLU A 193 16.71 11.28 0.26
N SER A 194 16.09 12.30 0.85
CA SER A 194 16.66 13.05 1.99
C SER A 194 16.53 12.32 3.34
N SER A 195 15.89 11.15 3.38
CA SER A 195 15.65 10.42 4.61
C SER A 195 16.89 9.69 5.13
N SER A 196 16.87 9.41 6.43
CA SER A 196 17.79 8.47 7.06
C SER A 196 17.32 7.04 6.84
N ILE A 197 18.22 6.05 6.90
CA ILE A 197 17.84 4.64 6.78
C ILE A 197 16.80 4.21 7.83
N GLY A 198 16.82 4.83 9.02
CA GLY A 198 15.83 4.57 10.08
C GLY A 198 14.44 5.18 9.83
N ASP A 199 14.35 6.27 9.06
CA ASP A 199 13.09 6.96 8.74
C ASP A 199 12.42 6.46 7.46
N TYR A 200 13.21 5.83 6.58
CA TYR A 200 12.83 5.44 5.22
C TYR A 200 11.48 4.69 5.14
N THR A 201 11.36 3.57 5.85
CA THR A 201 10.13 2.76 5.86
C THR A 201 8.91 3.54 6.36
N ASN A 202 9.09 4.43 7.35
CA ASN A 202 7.98 5.23 7.86
C ASN A 202 7.52 6.28 6.86
N ARG A 203 8.45 6.93 6.15
CA ARG A 203 8.10 7.89 5.08
C ARG A 203 7.34 7.19 3.95
N LEU A 204 7.73 5.97 3.57
CA LEU A 204 6.99 5.17 2.59
C LEU A 204 5.56 4.85 3.05
N ARG A 205 5.39 4.41 4.30
CA ARG A 205 4.06 4.15 4.88
C ARG A 205 3.17 5.39 4.92
N MET A 206 3.74 6.57 5.15
CA MET A 206 2.97 7.82 5.08
C MET A 206 2.47 8.09 3.66
N ILE A 207 3.34 7.93 2.65
CA ILE A 207 2.96 8.10 1.24
C ILE A 207 1.87 7.11 0.84
N GLU A 208 1.99 5.84 1.23
CA GLU A 208 0.96 4.82 0.99
C GLU A 208 -0.37 5.22 1.64
N SER A 209 -0.36 5.64 2.90
CA SER A 209 -1.57 6.04 3.64
C SER A 209 -2.31 7.18 2.95
N PHE A 210 -1.57 8.18 2.47
CA PHE A 210 -2.14 9.30 1.72
C PHE A 210 -2.57 8.92 0.30
N GLY A 211 -1.83 8.03 -0.37
CA GLY A 211 -2.20 7.47 -1.67
C GLY A 211 -3.58 6.80 -1.60
N LEU A 212 -3.76 5.91 -0.62
CA LEU A 212 -5.04 5.23 -0.34
C LEU A 212 -6.15 6.21 0.04
N GLN A 213 -5.83 7.28 0.79
CA GLN A 213 -6.81 8.33 1.10
C GLN A 213 -7.31 9.03 -0.16
N LEU A 214 -6.41 9.38 -1.09
CA LEU A 214 -6.75 10.07 -2.34
C LEU A 214 -7.36 9.15 -3.40
N GLU A 215 -7.13 7.84 -3.34
CA GLU A 215 -7.83 6.86 -4.19
C GLU A 215 -9.35 6.97 -3.99
N GLU A 216 -9.81 7.24 -2.76
CA GLU A 216 -11.24 7.48 -2.49
C GLU A 216 -11.80 8.74 -3.16
N ASP A 217 -10.95 9.71 -3.48
CA ASP A 217 -11.31 11.03 -4.00
C ASP A 217 -11.08 11.14 -5.53
N ASN A 218 -10.62 10.06 -6.20
CA ASN A 218 -10.28 10.01 -7.63
C ASN A 218 -9.33 11.15 -8.09
N SER A 219 -8.40 11.57 -7.23
CA SER A 219 -7.40 12.57 -7.57
C SER A 219 -6.27 11.98 -8.40
N SER A 220 -5.79 12.68 -9.44
CA SER A 220 -4.64 12.21 -10.22
C SER A 220 -3.35 12.11 -9.40
N LEU A 221 -3.24 12.91 -8.32
CA LEU A 221 -2.15 12.82 -7.33
C LEU A 221 -2.11 11.47 -6.60
N SER A 222 -3.23 10.75 -6.53
CA SER A 222 -3.29 9.39 -5.98
C SER A 222 -2.40 8.44 -6.78
N HIS A 223 -2.44 8.51 -8.11
CA HIS A 223 -1.60 7.70 -8.99
C HIS A 223 -0.12 8.01 -8.77
N VAL A 224 0.23 9.30 -8.66
CA VAL A 224 1.61 9.74 -8.38
C VAL A 224 2.12 9.17 -7.06
N LEU A 225 1.36 9.30 -5.97
CA LEU A 225 1.76 8.77 -4.65
C LEU A 225 1.92 7.25 -4.69
N SER A 226 0.99 6.54 -5.31
CA SER A 226 1.02 5.07 -5.45
C SER A 226 2.23 4.60 -6.27
N ASN A 227 2.53 5.28 -7.38
CA ASN A 227 3.67 4.97 -8.23
C ASN A 227 5.00 5.27 -7.55
N VAL A 228 5.13 6.42 -6.87
CA VAL A 228 6.34 6.77 -6.10
C VAL A 228 6.56 5.77 -4.98
N HIS A 229 5.50 5.39 -4.26
CA HIS A 229 5.59 4.33 -3.25
C HIS A 229 6.05 3.01 -3.87
N THR A 230 5.42 2.56 -4.96
CA THR A 230 5.76 1.29 -5.63
C THR A 230 7.17 1.29 -6.21
N TYR A 231 7.66 2.43 -6.68
CA TYR A 231 9.04 2.58 -7.13
C TYR A 231 10.03 2.38 -5.96
N TYR A 232 9.83 3.09 -4.85
CA TYR A 232 10.79 3.06 -3.74
C TYR A 232 10.67 1.83 -2.83
N ILE A 233 9.49 1.23 -2.65
CA ILE A 233 9.32 0.04 -1.79
C ILE A 233 10.22 -1.14 -2.23
N GLN A 234 10.61 -1.19 -3.51
CA GLN A 234 11.55 -2.19 -4.03
C GLN A 234 12.92 -2.19 -3.33
N PHE A 235 13.34 -1.06 -2.74
CA PHE A 235 14.60 -0.96 -2.00
C PHE A 235 14.48 -1.30 -0.51
N GLU A 236 13.28 -1.52 0.00
CA GLU A 236 13.05 -1.72 1.44
C GLU A 236 13.85 -2.91 1.98
N GLU A 237 13.92 -4.02 1.24
CA GLU A 237 14.73 -5.19 1.62
C GLU A 237 16.22 -4.85 1.71
N SER A 238 16.76 -4.12 0.72
CA SER A 238 18.16 -3.70 0.73
C SER A 238 18.48 -2.72 1.87
N VAL A 239 17.55 -1.83 2.22
CA VAL A 239 17.69 -0.90 3.35
C VAL A 239 17.66 -1.67 4.68
N ASN A 240 16.72 -2.60 4.84
CA ASN A 240 16.62 -3.44 6.04
C ASN A 240 17.85 -4.34 6.21
N ASP A 241 18.38 -4.92 5.13
CA ASP A 241 19.61 -5.69 5.16
C ASP A 241 20.82 -4.86 5.58
N ASN A 242 20.93 -3.63 5.08
CA ASN A 242 21.99 -2.71 5.47
C ASN A 242 21.89 -2.36 6.97
N ILE A 243 20.69 -2.07 7.46
CA ILE A 243 20.43 -1.83 8.89
C ILE A 243 20.84 -3.06 9.70
N ASN A 244 20.42 -4.27 9.31
CA ASN A 244 20.73 -5.51 10.01
C ASN A 244 22.24 -5.78 10.04
N GLN A 245 22.94 -5.64 8.91
CA GLN A 245 24.39 -5.82 8.83
C GLN A 245 25.16 -4.86 9.74
N LEU A 246 24.76 -3.58 9.80
CA LEU A 246 25.42 -2.58 10.63
C LEU A 246 25.04 -2.68 12.11
N SER A 247 23.83 -3.17 12.43
CA SER A 247 23.33 -3.27 13.80
C SER A 247 23.69 -4.57 14.52
N GLU A 248 23.85 -5.68 13.81
CA GLU A 248 24.22 -6.99 14.38
C GLU A 248 25.43 -6.95 15.33
N PRO A 249 26.58 -6.31 14.99
CA PRO A 249 27.72 -6.21 15.91
C PRO A 249 27.40 -5.38 17.19
N ILE A 250 26.48 -4.42 17.10
CA ILE A 250 26.07 -3.58 18.23
C ILE A 250 25.13 -4.37 19.16
N GLU A 251 24.17 -5.10 18.57
CA GLU A 251 23.23 -5.94 19.32
C GLU A 251 23.94 -7.09 20.04
N THR A 252 24.88 -7.76 19.36
CA THR A 252 25.69 -8.82 19.96
C THR A 252 26.59 -8.28 21.07
N GLY A 253 27.26 -7.14 20.84
CA GLY A 253 28.05 -6.45 21.86
C GLY A 253 27.25 -6.08 23.11
N LEU A 254 26.03 -5.56 22.94
CA LEU A 254 25.12 -5.28 24.06
C LEU A 254 24.70 -6.56 24.77
N LYS A 255 24.29 -7.61 24.05
CA LYS A 255 23.87 -8.90 24.63
C LYS A 255 24.99 -9.53 25.44
N ASP A 256 26.22 -9.51 24.95
CA ASP A 256 27.38 -10.06 25.67
C ASP A 256 27.75 -9.24 26.89
N TYR A 257 27.66 -7.90 26.80
CA TYR A 257 27.82 -7.03 27.97
C TYR A 257 26.77 -7.33 29.06
N LEU A 258 25.50 -7.54 28.67
CA LEU A 258 24.43 -7.92 29.59
C LEU A 258 24.65 -9.30 30.23
N LYS A 259 25.24 -10.26 29.51
CA LYS A 259 25.62 -11.57 30.09
C LYS A 259 26.70 -11.42 31.17
N ILE A 260 27.65 -10.51 31.00
CA ILE A 260 28.73 -10.24 31.97
C ILE A 260 28.18 -9.61 33.24
N LEU A 261 27.16 -8.76 33.13
CA LEU A 261 26.53 -8.06 34.24
C LEU A 261 25.62 -8.93 35.12
N ARG A 262 25.58 -10.26 34.90
CA ARG A 262 24.78 -11.19 35.71
C ARG A 262 25.02 -10.99 37.20
N TRP A 263 23.90 -11.02 37.93
CA TRP A 263 23.79 -10.61 39.32
C TRP A 263 24.77 -11.37 40.23
N LYS A 264 25.38 -10.65 41.17
CA LYS A 264 26.06 -11.21 42.35
C LYS A 264 25.35 -10.66 43.58
N ASP A 265 25.07 -11.49 44.57
CA ASP A 265 24.41 -11.09 45.82
C ASP A 265 25.18 -9.96 46.50
N GLY A 266 24.72 -8.72 46.29
CA GLY A 266 25.43 -7.51 46.68
C GLY A 266 24.51 -6.47 47.32
N ASN A 267 25.05 -5.71 48.26
CA ASN A 267 24.37 -4.57 48.89
C ASN A 267 23.93 -3.55 47.83
N TYR A 268 22.81 -2.85 48.02
CA TYR A 268 22.25 -1.83 47.11
C TYR A 268 23.33 -0.87 46.55
N TRP A 269 24.23 -0.38 47.40
CA TRP A 269 25.29 0.56 47.00
C TRP A 269 26.24 -0.01 45.94
N SER A 270 26.49 -1.32 45.97
CA SER A 270 27.32 -2.00 44.97
C SER A 270 26.62 -2.09 43.61
N ILE A 271 25.31 -2.32 43.61
CA ILE A 271 24.47 -2.39 42.39
C ILE A 271 24.34 -1.02 41.77
N LYS A 272 24.14 0.03 42.58
CA LYS A 272 24.10 1.42 42.10
C LYS A 272 25.40 1.80 41.40
N GLN A 273 26.55 1.52 42.02
CA GLN A 273 27.85 1.83 41.42
C GLN A 273 28.10 1.02 40.13
N GLN A 274 27.64 -0.23 40.07
CA GLN A 274 27.71 -1.05 38.86
C GLN A 274 26.82 -0.50 37.73
N SER A 275 25.62 -0.01 38.05
CA SER A 275 24.72 0.64 37.09
C SER A 275 25.32 1.92 36.53
N GLU A 276 25.86 2.78 37.40
CA GLU A 276 26.51 4.04 37.01
C GLU A 276 27.69 3.83 36.07
N ARG A 277 28.52 2.82 36.34
CA ARG A 277 29.63 2.43 35.44
C ARG A 277 29.11 1.88 34.10
N SER A 278 27.98 1.18 34.11
CA SER A 278 27.39 0.58 32.91
C SER A 278 26.73 1.61 32.00
N HIS A 279 26.20 2.71 32.54
CA HIS A 279 25.54 3.75 31.72
C HIS A 279 26.45 4.34 30.64
N ALA A 280 27.77 4.48 30.88
CA ALA A 280 28.70 4.97 29.88
C ALA A 280 28.80 4.02 28.68
N THR A 281 28.91 2.72 28.95
CA THR A 281 28.96 1.66 27.93
C THR A 281 27.63 1.52 27.20
N LEU A 282 26.49 1.57 27.91
CA LEU A 282 25.16 1.53 27.30
C LEU A 282 24.93 2.74 26.39
N SER A 283 25.29 3.95 26.86
CA SER A 283 25.19 5.19 26.07
C SER A 283 26.06 5.12 24.82
N LYS A 284 27.23 4.48 24.89
CA LYS A 284 28.08 4.23 23.71
C LYS A 284 27.37 3.35 22.67
N HIS A 285 26.78 2.22 23.06
CA HIS A 285 26.05 1.34 22.15
C HIS A 285 24.80 2.03 21.58
N ILE A 286 24.05 2.76 22.42
CA ILE A 286 22.91 3.59 21.99
C ILE A 286 23.34 4.62 20.95
N LYS A 287 24.44 5.33 21.20
CA LYS A 287 24.96 6.33 20.26
C LYS A 287 25.37 5.70 18.94
N GLN A 288 26.14 4.60 18.96
CA GLN A 288 26.53 3.87 17.76
C GLN A 288 25.31 3.41 16.96
N TYR A 289 24.28 2.92 17.64
CA TYR A 289 23.03 2.49 17.01
C TYR A 289 22.27 3.65 16.36
N LYS A 290 22.17 4.79 17.06
CA LYS A 290 21.58 6.03 16.49
C LYS A 290 22.39 6.53 15.29
N ASP A 291 23.71 6.49 15.37
CA ASP A 291 24.60 6.90 14.28
C ASP A 291 24.39 6.00 13.04
N VAL A 292 24.15 4.70 13.22
CA VAL A 292 23.74 3.78 12.13
C VAL A 292 22.41 4.23 11.53
N LEU A 293 21.36 4.36 12.34
CA LEU A 293 20.02 4.73 11.85
C LEU A 293 19.98 6.11 11.17
N SER A 294 20.85 7.04 11.58
CA SER A 294 20.98 8.37 11.00
C SER A 294 21.74 8.43 9.67
N GLN A 295 22.32 7.33 9.19
CA GLN A 295 23.01 7.32 7.90
C GLN A 295 22.03 7.68 6.75
N PRO A 296 22.47 8.45 5.75
CA PRO A 296 21.62 8.84 4.62
C PRO A 296 21.23 7.60 3.80
N VAL A 297 19.99 7.55 3.32
CA VAL A 297 19.51 6.40 2.53
C VAL A 297 20.07 6.38 1.10
N LYS A 298 20.38 7.54 0.52
CA LYS A 298 20.76 7.70 -0.89
C LYS A 298 21.88 6.76 -1.38
N PRO A 299 22.99 6.54 -0.64
CA PRO A 299 24.04 5.59 -1.05
C PRO A 299 23.55 4.15 -1.15
N VAL A 300 22.59 3.76 -0.30
CA VAL A 300 21.98 2.42 -0.35
C VAL A 300 21.08 2.30 -1.58
N LEU A 301 20.37 3.36 -1.96
CA LEU A 301 19.53 3.37 -3.17
C LEU A 301 20.34 3.29 -4.47
N THR A 302 21.57 3.83 -4.49
CA THR A 302 22.45 3.78 -5.67
C THR A 302 23.30 2.52 -5.77
N THR A 303 23.67 1.92 -4.63
CA THR A 303 24.58 0.76 -4.56
C THR A 303 23.82 -0.55 -4.41
N GLY A 304 22.61 -0.50 -3.85
CA GLY A 304 21.74 -1.65 -3.67
C GLY A 304 21.35 -2.22 -5.03
N SER A 305 21.97 -3.33 -5.42
CA SER A 305 21.38 -4.20 -6.42
C SER A 305 20.08 -4.73 -5.84
N ILE A 306 18.95 -4.53 -6.54
CA ILE A 306 17.73 -5.26 -6.18
C ILE A 306 18.11 -6.73 -6.19
N LYS A 307 18.11 -7.37 -5.01
CA LYS A 307 18.27 -8.80 -4.92
C LYS A 307 17.13 -9.41 -5.70
N GLU A 308 17.44 -9.84 -6.90
CA GLU A 308 16.53 -10.70 -7.63
C GLU A 308 16.35 -11.92 -6.75
N LYS A 309 15.11 -12.19 -6.33
CA LYS A 309 14.73 -13.58 -6.13
C LYS A 309 15.16 -14.26 -7.40
N SER A 310 16.21 -15.07 -7.29
CA SER A 310 16.89 -15.75 -8.38
C SER A 310 15.87 -16.08 -9.46
N HIS A 311 16.15 -15.67 -10.71
CA HIS A 311 15.52 -16.24 -11.88
C HIS A 311 15.86 -17.75 -11.95
N SER A 312 15.36 -18.54 -11.00
CA SER A 312 15.22 -19.97 -11.16
C SER A 312 14.12 -20.15 -12.18
N SER A 313 14.46 -20.46 -13.43
CA SER A 313 13.77 -21.45 -14.28
C SER A 313 12.21 -21.43 -14.38
N GLU A 314 11.50 -20.44 -13.88
CA GLU A 314 10.03 -20.42 -13.75
C GLU A 314 9.37 -19.58 -14.86
N GLY A 315 10.17 -19.02 -15.78
CA GLY A 315 9.73 -18.13 -16.85
C GLY A 315 8.67 -18.72 -17.77
N ASP A 316 8.78 -20.02 -18.09
CA ASP A 316 7.86 -20.68 -19.04
C ASP A 316 6.51 -21.04 -18.40
N SER A 317 6.47 -21.35 -17.09
CA SER A 317 5.23 -21.83 -16.44
C SER A 317 4.19 -20.73 -16.16
N VAL A 318 4.64 -19.47 -15.99
CA VAL A 318 3.76 -18.39 -15.53
C VAL A 318 2.89 -17.85 -16.67
N LEU A 319 3.47 -17.65 -17.87
CA LEU A 319 2.68 -17.25 -19.03
C LEU A 319 1.70 -18.35 -19.43
N GLU A 320 2.15 -19.61 -19.45
CA GLU A 320 1.29 -20.77 -19.73
C GLU A 320 0.13 -20.88 -18.72
N GLY A 321 0.36 -20.53 -17.45
CA GLY A 321 -0.68 -20.41 -16.42
C GLY A 321 -1.75 -19.35 -16.74
N TYR A 322 -1.35 -18.15 -17.15
CA TYR A 322 -2.31 -17.10 -17.53
C TYR A 322 -3.08 -17.42 -18.81
N VAL A 323 -2.38 -18.01 -19.80
CA VAL A 323 -2.98 -18.41 -21.08
C VAL A 323 -3.96 -19.57 -20.90
N SER A 324 -3.63 -20.55 -20.07
CA SER A 324 -4.55 -21.65 -19.73
C SER A 324 -5.75 -21.14 -18.92
N HIS A 325 -5.55 -20.21 -17.99
CA HIS A 325 -6.65 -19.57 -17.26
C HIS A 325 -7.63 -18.85 -18.21
N LEU A 326 -7.11 -18.06 -19.15
CA LEU A 326 -7.91 -17.45 -20.22
C LEU A 326 -8.72 -18.48 -21.02
N LYS A 327 -8.07 -19.54 -21.49
CA LYS A 327 -8.71 -20.60 -22.28
C LYS A 327 -9.80 -21.33 -21.48
N SER A 328 -9.55 -21.62 -20.19
CA SER A 328 -10.54 -22.24 -19.29
C SER A 328 -11.77 -21.35 -19.04
N ARG A 329 -11.55 -20.04 -18.89
CA ARG A 329 -12.64 -19.06 -18.74
C ARG A 329 -13.49 -19.01 -20.01
N ASP A 330 -12.86 -19.04 -21.17
CA ASP A 330 -13.55 -19.05 -22.46
C ASP A 330 -14.48 -20.27 -22.62
N GLU A 331 -14.12 -21.43 -22.05
CA GLU A 331 -14.93 -22.65 -22.04
C GLU A 331 -16.13 -22.56 -21.08
N THR A 332 -15.94 -22.05 -19.85
CA THR A 332 -17.03 -21.91 -18.86
C THR A 332 -18.15 -20.95 -19.30
N VAL A 333 -17.80 -19.87 -20.01
CA VAL A 333 -18.76 -18.88 -20.55
C VAL A 333 -19.56 -19.44 -21.74
N ALA A 334 -19.07 -20.49 -22.40
CA ALA A 334 -19.79 -21.17 -23.47
C ALA A 334 -20.90 -22.10 -22.94
N THR A 335 -20.81 -22.54 -21.69
CA THR A 335 -21.75 -23.49 -21.04
C THR A 335 -22.90 -22.86 -20.26
N PHE A 336 -23.01 -21.53 -20.14
CA PHE A 336 -24.10 -20.91 -19.40
C PHE A 336 -25.43 -21.01 -20.17
N ASN A 337 -26.34 -21.85 -19.66
CA ASN A 337 -27.62 -22.30 -20.24
C ASN A 337 -28.73 -21.21 -20.35
N GLY A 338 -28.39 -19.97 -20.71
CA GLY A 338 -29.36 -18.94 -21.09
C GLY A 338 -29.93 -19.10 -22.51
N GLU A 339 -29.28 -19.92 -23.35
CA GLU A 339 -29.56 -20.05 -24.78
C GLU A 339 -30.97 -20.60 -25.09
N PHE A 340 -31.57 -21.38 -24.18
CA PHE A 340 -32.86 -22.03 -24.42
C PHE A 340 -34.08 -21.10 -24.20
N ASN A 341 -33.96 -20.11 -23.30
CA ASN A 341 -35.06 -19.16 -23.02
C ASN A 341 -35.08 -17.96 -23.98
N PHE A 342 -33.93 -17.60 -24.55
CA PHE A 342 -33.76 -16.45 -25.44
C PHE A 342 -34.34 -16.68 -26.84
N ALA A 343 -34.14 -17.87 -27.41
CA ALA A 343 -34.62 -18.22 -28.76
C ALA A 343 -36.16 -18.34 -28.86
N LEU A 344 -36.84 -18.62 -27.75
CA LEU A 344 -38.29 -18.85 -27.71
C LEU A 344 -39.12 -17.55 -27.71
N ARG A 345 -38.53 -16.40 -27.35
CA ARG A 345 -39.27 -15.12 -27.18
C ARG A 345 -39.08 -14.13 -28.35
N LEU A 346 -38.01 -14.26 -29.13
CA LEU A 346 -37.78 -13.45 -30.33
C LEU A 346 -38.63 -13.87 -31.53
N SER A 347 -39.32 -15.02 -31.45
CA SER A 347 -40.21 -15.49 -32.53
C SER A 347 -41.59 -14.83 -32.55
N GLU A 348 -41.92 -13.98 -31.57
CA GLU A 348 -43.26 -13.36 -31.45
C GLU A 348 -43.36 -11.96 -32.09
N GLY A 349 -42.28 -11.39 -32.64
CA GLY A 349 -42.27 -10.04 -33.24
C GLY A 349 -41.89 -10.02 -34.73
N ASP A 350 -42.81 -9.54 -35.58
CA ASP A 350 -42.60 -9.31 -37.01
C ASP A 350 -41.72 -8.06 -37.28
N SER A 351 -40.41 -8.25 -37.48
CA SER A 351 -39.56 -7.33 -38.27
C SER A 351 -38.30 -8.03 -38.79
N SER A 352 -37.82 -7.60 -39.96
CA SER A 352 -37.00 -8.35 -40.93
C SER A 352 -35.54 -8.65 -40.56
N LEU A 353 -35.15 -8.51 -39.30
CA LEU A 353 -33.90 -9.04 -38.74
C LEU A 353 -34.27 -9.70 -37.41
N SER A 354 -34.53 -11.01 -37.43
CA SER A 354 -34.79 -11.74 -36.19
C SER A 354 -33.61 -11.48 -35.24
N GLY A 355 -33.82 -10.91 -34.07
CA GLY A 355 -32.74 -10.62 -33.09
C GLY A 355 -31.87 -11.84 -32.79
N THR A 356 -32.41 -13.04 -33.04
CA THR A 356 -31.72 -14.34 -33.00
C THR A 356 -30.58 -14.43 -34.01
N ASP A 357 -30.73 -13.93 -35.24
CA ASP A 357 -29.70 -13.95 -36.28
C ASP A 357 -28.55 -12.98 -35.95
N ALA A 358 -28.88 -11.79 -35.43
CA ALA A 358 -27.87 -10.83 -34.97
C ALA A 358 -27.05 -11.40 -33.79
N TYR A 359 -27.72 -12.05 -32.83
CA TYR A 359 -27.06 -12.73 -31.71
C TYR A 359 -26.17 -13.88 -32.16
N ASN A 360 -26.68 -14.74 -33.04
CA ASN A 360 -25.91 -15.87 -33.58
C ASN A 360 -24.69 -15.38 -34.38
N ARG A 361 -24.84 -14.30 -35.14
CA ARG A 361 -23.72 -13.68 -35.87
C ARG A 361 -22.69 -13.08 -34.92
N LEU A 362 -23.12 -12.38 -33.87
CA LEU A 362 -22.24 -11.89 -32.80
C LEU A 362 -21.46 -13.04 -32.16
N ARG A 363 -22.15 -14.12 -31.76
CA ARG A 363 -21.54 -15.33 -31.21
C ARG A 363 -20.52 -15.95 -32.15
N GLN A 364 -20.84 -16.05 -33.44
CA GLN A 364 -19.91 -16.57 -34.44
C GLN A 364 -18.66 -15.70 -34.59
N LEU A 365 -18.81 -14.37 -34.59
CA LEU A 365 -17.68 -13.44 -34.67
C LEU A 365 -16.78 -13.55 -33.45
N LEU A 366 -17.34 -13.57 -32.25
CA LEU A 366 -16.58 -13.78 -31.01
C LEU A 366 -15.84 -15.11 -31.00
N ASN A 367 -16.49 -16.18 -31.42
CA ASN A 367 -15.84 -17.49 -31.53
C ASN A 367 -14.72 -17.51 -32.58
N ARG A 368 -14.80 -16.70 -33.64
CA ARG A 368 -13.71 -16.54 -34.61
C ARG A 368 -12.52 -15.82 -33.98
N TYR A 369 -12.76 -14.70 -33.30
CA TYR A 369 -11.72 -13.98 -32.55
C TYR A 369 -11.00 -14.91 -31.56
N LYS A 370 -11.77 -15.65 -30.75
CA LYS A 370 -11.24 -16.62 -29.78
C LYS A 370 -10.44 -17.77 -30.39
N ARG A 371 -10.70 -18.13 -31.65
CA ARG A 371 -9.95 -19.19 -32.36
C ARG A 371 -8.69 -18.68 -33.04
N ASN A 372 -8.73 -17.46 -33.55
CA ASN A 372 -7.61 -16.88 -34.28
C ASN A 372 -6.40 -16.61 -33.36
N GLN A 373 -6.65 -16.13 -32.12
CA GLN A 373 -5.64 -15.93 -31.06
C GLN A 373 -4.35 -15.23 -31.52
N LEU A 374 -4.42 -14.36 -32.55
CA LEU A 374 -3.24 -13.76 -33.19
C LEU A 374 -2.39 -12.97 -32.20
N LEU A 375 -3.03 -12.15 -31.36
CA LEU A 375 -2.34 -11.34 -30.36
C LEU A 375 -1.63 -12.22 -29.31
N LEU A 376 -2.24 -13.34 -28.95
CA LEU A 376 -1.65 -14.30 -28.03
C LEU A 376 -0.43 -14.99 -28.65
N GLN A 377 -0.52 -15.44 -29.91
CA GLN A 377 0.60 -16.07 -30.62
C GLN A 377 1.81 -15.13 -30.72
N TRP A 378 1.60 -13.86 -31.05
CA TRP A 378 2.69 -12.87 -31.07
C TRP A 378 3.25 -12.59 -29.68
N THR A 379 2.43 -12.68 -28.64
CA THR A 379 2.87 -12.53 -27.24
C THR A 379 3.76 -13.70 -26.82
N GLU A 380 3.40 -14.93 -27.19
CA GLU A 380 4.21 -16.14 -26.96
C GLU A 380 5.54 -16.07 -27.72
N GLN A 381 5.54 -15.65 -28.99
CA GLN A 381 6.76 -15.44 -29.79
C GLN A 381 7.72 -14.41 -29.14
N LEU A 382 7.16 -13.32 -28.60
CA LEU A 382 7.97 -12.29 -27.93
C LEU A 382 8.57 -12.79 -26.61
N ASP A 383 7.86 -13.65 -25.89
CA ASP A 383 8.38 -14.25 -24.65
C ASP A 383 9.46 -15.29 -24.93
N GLU A 384 9.29 -16.13 -25.96
CA GLU A 384 10.31 -17.08 -26.43
C GLU A 384 11.59 -16.35 -26.86
N PHE A 385 11.47 -15.27 -27.63
CA PHE A 385 12.60 -14.40 -27.97
C PHE A 385 13.25 -13.79 -26.73
N THR A 386 12.48 -13.34 -25.74
CA THR A 386 13.03 -12.82 -24.49
C THR A 386 13.82 -13.90 -23.75
N GLY A 387 13.30 -15.14 -23.73
CA GLY A 387 13.98 -16.30 -23.15
C GLY A 387 15.29 -16.64 -23.87
N SER A 388 15.31 -16.61 -25.21
CA SER A 388 16.53 -16.87 -25.99
C SER A 388 17.60 -15.81 -25.74
N VAL A 389 17.23 -14.52 -25.68
CA VAL A 389 18.17 -13.42 -25.35
C VAL A 389 18.79 -13.60 -23.96
N ILE A 390 18.00 -14.02 -22.96
CA ILE A 390 18.50 -14.30 -21.60
C ILE A 390 19.48 -15.48 -21.61
N SER A 391 19.12 -16.57 -22.28
CA SER A 391 19.96 -17.77 -22.40
C SER A 391 21.28 -17.46 -23.12
N ASP A 392 21.21 -16.76 -24.25
CA ASP A 392 22.36 -16.33 -25.03
C ASP A 392 23.27 -15.43 -24.20
N TYR A 393 22.72 -14.46 -23.47
CA TYR A 393 23.48 -13.59 -22.58
C TYR A 393 24.24 -14.37 -21.50
N HIS A 394 23.57 -15.27 -20.78
CA HIS A 394 24.22 -16.07 -19.74
C HIS A 394 25.28 -17.02 -20.30
N SER A 395 25.01 -17.65 -21.46
CA SER A 395 25.99 -18.51 -22.12
C SER A 395 27.25 -17.73 -22.52
N LEU A 396 27.09 -16.51 -23.05
CA LEU A 396 28.19 -15.63 -23.44
C LEU A 396 28.91 -14.99 -22.25
N GLN A 397 28.26 -14.91 -21.08
CA GLN A 397 28.85 -14.40 -19.84
C GLN A 397 29.73 -15.43 -19.13
N SER A 398 29.45 -16.74 -19.31
CA SER A 398 30.27 -17.81 -18.74
C SER A 398 31.71 -17.73 -19.26
N ASN A 399 32.69 -17.66 -18.34
CA ASN A 399 34.11 -17.55 -18.67
C ASN A 399 34.70 -18.95 -18.94
N ASP A 400 34.19 -19.65 -19.95
CA ASP A 400 34.66 -20.98 -20.34
C ASP A 400 35.99 -20.94 -21.11
N ILE A 401 37.01 -20.29 -20.54
CA ILE A 401 38.38 -20.35 -21.06
C ILE A 401 39.16 -21.31 -20.16
N PRO A 402 39.54 -22.51 -20.64
CA PRO A 402 40.27 -23.48 -19.83
C PRO A 402 41.59 -22.89 -19.31
N SER A 403 41.79 -22.92 -17.99
CA SER A 403 42.98 -22.36 -17.31
C SER A 403 44.30 -23.07 -17.66
N LYS A 404 44.23 -24.22 -18.35
CA LYS A 404 45.38 -25.06 -18.77
C LYS A 404 45.96 -24.70 -20.14
N LEU A 405 45.38 -23.75 -20.88
CA LEU A 405 45.87 -23.33 -22.21
C LEU A 405 47.18 -22.55 -22.12
N SER A 406 48.01 -22.67 -23.16
CA SER A 406 49.19 -21.82 -23.34
C SER A 406 48.83 -20.34 -23.49
N LYS A 407 49.79 -19.42 -23.32
CA LYS A 407 49.54 -17.97 -23.41
C LYS A 407 48.94 -17.59 -24.78
N GLU A 408 49.49 -18.11 -25.87
CA GLU A 408 49.03 -17.84 -27.24
C GLU A 408 47.64 -18.42 -27.52
N GLU A 409 47.36 -19.67 -27.09
CA GLU A 409 46.03 -20.29 -27.24
C GLU A 409 44.96 -19.55 -26.42
N ARG A 410 45.34 -19.03 -25.25
CA ARG A 410 44.46 -18.22 -24.40
C ARG A 410 44.14 -16.89 -25.06
N GLU A 411 45.13 -16.20 -25.63
CA GLU A 411 44.92 -14.95 -26.36
C GLU A 411 44.02 -15.15 -27.60
N ALA A 412 44.21 -16.24 -28.35
CA ALA A 412 43.35 -16.59 -29.49
C ALA A 412 41.91 -16.91 -29.03
N ALA A 413 41.74 -17.66 -27.93
CA ALA A 413 40.43 -17.97 -27.36
C ALA A 413 39.70 -16.71 -26.88
N ILE A 414 40.41 -15.77 -26.23
CA ILE A 414 39.84 -14.47 -25.82
C ILE A 414 39.41 -13.65 -27.04
N LYS A 415 40.24 -13.54 -28.08
CA LYS A 415 39.89 -12.82 -29.31
C LYS A 415 38.66 -13.41 -29.99
N LEU A 416 38.58 -14.74 -30.10
CA LEU A 416 37.43 -15.44 -30.67
C LEU A 416 36.16 -15.20 -29.83
N LEU A 417 36.27 -15.22 -28.51
CA LEU A 417 35.16 -14.96 -27.60
C LEU A 417 34.66 -13.51 -27.69
N LEU A 418 35.57 -12.53 -27.82
CA LEU A 418 35.22 -11.13 -28.05
C LEU A 418 34.54 -10.93 -29.41
N MET A 419 35.03 -11.58 -30.46
CA MET A 419 34.38 -11.58 -31.78
C MET A 419 32.96 -12.16 -31.69
N LYS A 420 32.77 -13.28 -30.98
CA LYS A 420 31.44 -13.87 -30.73
C LYS A 420 30.52 -12.91 -29.97
N ARG A 421 31.00 -12.27 -28.90
CA ARG A 421 30.22 -11.31 -28.11
C ARG A 421 29.80 -10.09 -28.94
N LYS A 422 30.73 -9.50 -29.72
CA LYS A 422 30.43 -8.38 -30.62
C LYS A 422 29.42 -8.76 -31.70
N ARG A 423 29.60 -9.92 -32.32
CA ARG A 423 28.68 -10.43 -33.35
C ARG A 423 27.28 -10.65 -32.80
N ALA A 424 27.16 -11.35 -31.66
CA ALA A 424 25.88 -11.57 -31.00
C ALA A 424 25.18 -10.25 -30.62
N PHE A 425 25.95 -9.25 -30.19
CA PHE A 425 25.43 -7.92 -29.89
C PHE A 425 24.90 -7.18 -31.12
N THR A 426 25.63 -7.22 -32.24
CA THR A 426 25.18 -6.62 -33.51
C THR A 426 23.98 -7.38 -34.09
N ASP A 427 23.98 -8.70 -34.00
CA ASP A 427 22.86 -9.53 -34.46
C ASP A 427 21.60 -9.26 -33.64
N LEU A 428 21.71 -9.03 -32.32
CA LEU A 428 20.59 -8.56 -31.48
C LEU A 428 20.00 -7.24 -31.99
N PHE A 429 20.82 -6.26 -32.41
CA PHE A 429 20.27 -5.03 -32.98
C PHE A 429 19.59 -5.24 -34.33
N LYS A 430 20.10 -6.14 -35.17
CA LYS A 430 19.45 -6.51 -36.44
C LYS A 430 18.10 -7.16 -36.18
N THR A 431 18.01 -8.08 -35.20
CA THR A 431 16.73 -8.71 -34.83
C THR A 431 15.76 -7.67 -34.28
N LEU A 432 16.19 -6.77 -33.38
CA LEU A 432 15.32 -5.70 -32.88
C LEU A 432 14.82 -4.78 -34.00
N LYS A 433 15.68 -4.44 -34.97
CA LYS A 433 15.30 -3.66 -36.16
C LYS A 433 14.26 -4.42 -37.01
N SER A 434 14.45 -5.71 -37.25
CA SER A 434 13.49 -6.54 -37.98
C SER A 434 12.14 -6.67 -37.27
N MET A 435 12.13 -6.62 -35.93
CA MET A 435 10.88 -6.59 -35.14
C MET A 435 10.12 -5.25 -35.25
N GLY A 436 10.70 -4.24 -35.90
CA GLY A 436 10.10 -2.93 -36.13
C GLY A 436 10.50 -1.86 -35.11
N LEU A 437 11.54 -2.10 -34.31
CA LEU A 437 12.14 -1.07 -33.45
C LEU A 437 13.08 -0.16 -34.27
N SER A 438 13.18 1.11 -33.87
CA SER A 438 14.03 2.10 -34.53
C SER A 438 14.70 3.00 -33.51
N TYR A 439 16.03 2.91 -33.41
CA TYR A 439 16.80 3.75 -32.49
C TYR A 439 16.62 5.25 -32.76
N ARG A 440 16.41 5.67 -34.03
CA ARG A 440 16.22 7.07 -34.41
C ARG A 440 14.95 7.65 -33.77
N LYS A 441 13.87 6.86 -33.72
CA LYS A 441 12.62 7.28 -33.07
C LYS A 441 12.82 7.53 -31.58
N GLY A 442 13.64 6.73 -30.92
CA GLY A 442 13.98 6.95 -29.52
C GLY A 442 14.92 8.15 -29.29
N GLU A 443 15.76 8.49 -30.26
CA GLU A 443 16.63 9.67 -30.18
C GLU A 443 15.81 10.97 -30.19
N GLU A 444 14.77 11.05 -31.03
CA GLU A 444 13.81 12.17 -31.04
C GLU A 444 13.08 12.34 -29.70
N LEU A 445 12.86 11.25 -28.97
CA LEU A 445 12.17 11.23 -27.68
C LEU A 445 13.11 11.43 -26.48
N SER A 446 14.42 11.51 -26.73
CA SER A 446 15.45 11.41 -25.69
C SER A 446 15.57 12.63 -24.78
N ASP A 447 14.88 13.73 -25.11
CA ASP A 447 14.75 14.94 -24.28
C ASP A 447 13.63 14.82 -23.23
N GLN A 448 12.75 13.82 -23.33
CA GLN A 448 11.67 13.61 -22.38
C GLN A 448 12.20 12.94 -21.10
N ASN A 449 11.80 13.45 -19.93
CA ASN A 449 12.12 12.81 -18.66
C ASN A 449 11.24 11.56 -18.47
N LEU A 450 11.68 10.44 -19.05
CA LEU A 450 10.96 9.16 -19.02
C LEU A 450 10.65 8.66 -17.60
N GLN A 451 11.52 8.96 -16.63
CA GLN A 451 11.27 8.59 -15.24
C GLN A 451 10.09 9.38 -14.68
N LEU A 452 10.01 10.68 -14.98
CA LEU A 452 8.88 11.52 -14.62
C LEU A 452 7.59 11.02 -15.27
N LEU A 453 7.60 10.78 -16.58
CA LEU A 453 6.47 10.23 -17.33
C LEU A 453 5.98 8.89 -16.76
N SER A 454 6.91 8.03 -16.35
CA SER A 454 6.58 6.74 -15.75
C SER A 454 5.92 6.89 -14.38
N LEU A 455 6.39 7.85 -13.57
CA LEU A 455 5.87 8.10 -12.21
C LEU A 455 4.55 8.87 -12.21
N THR A 456 4.25 9.65 -13.24
CA THR A 456 2.94 10.32 -13.43
C THR A 456 1.92 9.44 -14.15
N SER A 457 2.33 8.32 -14.75
CA SER A 457 1.42 7.41 -15.46
C SER A 457 0.28 6.90 -14.56
N PRO A 458 -0.91 6.62 -15.09
CA PRO A 458 -2.00 6.11 -14.26
C PRO A 458 -1.69 4.71 -13.71
N SER A 459 -2.12 4.44 -12.48
CA SER A 459 -1.95 3.14 -11.84
C SER A 459 -3.01 2.14 -12.32
N LEU A 460 -2.59 0.92 -12.72
CA LEU A 460 -3.50 -0.13 -13.17
C LEU A 460 -4.47 -0.56 -12.07
N ILE A 461 -5.73 -0.83 -12.44
CA ILE A 461 -6.83 -1.07 -11.50
C ILE A 461 -6.95 -2.56 -11.17
N LYS A 462 -6.57 -2.95 -9.95
CA LYS A 462 -6.54 -4.36 -9.48
C LYS A 462 -7.88 -5.08 -9.58
N GLU A 463 -9.00 -4.38 -9.51
CA GLU A 463 -10.35 -4.97 -9.54
C GLU A 463 -10.86 -5.28 -10.94
N ALA A 464 -10.23 -4.70 -11.98
CA ALA A 464 -10.69 -4.85 -13.35
C ALA A 464 -10.32 -6.19 -13.98
N LEU A 465 -9.19 -6.78 -13.58
CA LEU A 465 -8.64 -8.02 -14.11
C LEU A 465 -8.06 -8.88 -12.97
N ASP A 466 -7.39 -9.98 -13.33
CA ASP A 466 -6.66 -10.82 -12.37
C ASP A 466 -5.59 -10.01 -11.61
N THR A 467 -5.73 -9.97 -10.27
CA THR A 467 -4.82 -9.26 -9.38
C THR A 467 -3.37 -9.70 -9.52
N THR A 468 -3.13 -10.98 -9.81
CA THR A 468 -1.77 -11.53 -9.95
C THR A 468 -1.09 -10.99 -11.21
N LEU A 469 -1.80 -11.01 -12.35
CA LEU A 469 -1.34 -10.44 -13.60
C LEU A 469 -1.05 -8.93 -13.48
N ILE A 470 -1.91 -8.16 -12.82
CA ILE A 470 -1.69 -6.72 -12.63
C ILE A 470 -0.47 -6.46 -11.73
N ASN A 471 -0.28 -7.26 -10.68
CA ASN A 471 0.90 -7.15 -9.83
C ASN A 471 2.18 -7.45 -10.62
N ASP A 472 2.18 -8.46 -11.49
CA ASP A 472 3.30 -8.76 -12.40
C ASP A 472 3.57 -7.61 -13.38
N CYS A 473 2.53 -7.04 -14.00
CA CYS A 473 2.65 -5.87 -14.87
C CYS A 473 3.34 -4.71 -14.15
N ASN A 474 2.87 -4.38 -12.95
CA ASN A 474 3.46 -3.31 -12.12
C ASN A 474 4.91 -3.64 -11.73
N LEU A 475 5.19 -4.88 -11.32
CA LEU A 475 6.53 -5.32 -10.95
C LEU A 475 7.53 -5.11 -12.09
N TYR A 476 7.25 -5.63 -13.29
CA TYR A 476 8.16 -5.48 -14.42
C TYR A 476 8.26 -4.03 -14.91
N PHE A 477 7.14 -3.29 -14.93
CA PHE A 477 7.15 -1.88 -15.32
C PHE A 477 8.05 -1.04 -14.40
N PHE A 478 7.89 -1.12 -13.08
CA PHE A 478 8.73 -0.34 -12.15
C PHE A 478 10.18 -0.85 -12.09
N ARG A 479 10.44 -2.11 -12.44
CA ARG A 479 11.81 -2.59 -12.70
C ARG A 479 12.42 -1.91 -13.94
N CYS A 480 11.64 -1.71 -15.02
CA CYS A 480 12.11 -0.94 -16.17
C CYS A 480 12.45 0.49 -15.80
N VAL A 481 11.59 1.16 -15.02
CA VAL A 481 11.85 2.54 -14.53
C VAL A 481 13.16 2.61 -13.76
N LEU A 482 13.39 1.65 -12.86
CA LEU A 482 14.62 1.58 -12.10
C LEU A 482 15.85 1.32 -12.98
N ARG A 483 15.80 0.28 -13.81
CA ARG A 483 16.94 -0.11 -14.67
C ARG A 483 17.23 0.97 -15.71
N SER A 484 16.24 1.75 -16.12
CA SER A 484 16.42 2.94 -16.96
C SER A 484 17.21 4.04 -16.23
N ALA A 485 16.93 4.29 -14.95
CA ALA A 485 17.75 5.21 -14.14
C ALA A 485 19.21 4.73 -14.03
N ALA A 486 19.42 3.43 -13.82
CA ALA A 486 20.76 2.83 -13.82
C ALA A 486 21.45 2.94 -15.19
N LEU A 487 20.73 2.67 -16.29
CA LEU A 487 21.22 2.81 -17.66
C LEU A 487 21.69 4.25 -17.93
N ASN A 488 20.89 5.25 -17.54
CA ASN A 488 21.24 6.65 -17.70
C ASN A 488 22.53 7.02 -16.96
N SER A 489 22.75 6.45 -15.77
CA SER A 489 24.02 6.62 -15.05
C SER A 489 25.20 5.95 -15.78
N ALA A 490 24.99 4.77 -16.36
CA ALA A 490 26.01 4.05 -17.13
C ALA A 490 26.34 4.74 -18.48
N LEU A 491 25.34 5.35 -19.12
CA LEU A 491 25.51 6.13 -20.36
C LEU A 491 26.37 7.38 -20.17
N ALA A 492 26.45 7.92 -18.94
CA ALA A 492 27.32 9.06 -18.64
C ALA A 492 28.82 8.69 -18.68
N THR A 493 29.16 7.44 -18.37
CA THR A 493 30.54 6.92 -18.38
C THR A 493 30.59 5.52 -19.02
N PRO A 494 30.44 5.41 -20.34
CA PRO A 494 30.45 4.12 -21.02
C PRO A 494 31.88 3.53 -21.10
N SER A 495 31.97 2.21 -21.19
CA SER A 495 33.23 1.49 -21.43
C SER A 495 33.89 1.93 -22.73
N LYS A 496 35.22 2.01 -22.73
CA LYS A 496 36.05 2.39 -23.90
C LYS A 496 35.99 1.37 -25.05
N GLU A 497 35.45 0.17 -24.80
CA GLU A 497 35.32 -0.89 -25.80
C GLU A 497 34.11 -0.69 -26.74
N LEU A 498 33.18 0.21 -26.39
CA LEU A 498 31.98 0.49 -27.16
C LEU A 498 32.20 1.69 -28.09
N SER A 499 31.77 1.55 -29.34
CA SER A 499 31.73 2.66 -30.28
C SER A 499 30.60 3.64 -29.91
N VAL A 500 30.73 4.89 -30.38
CA VAL A 500 29.70 5.93 -30.20
C VAL A 500 28.34 5.49 -30.78
N ILE A 501 28.36 4.74 -31.88
CA ILE A 501 27.17 4.21 -32.55
C ILE A 501 26.45 3.19 -31.66
N HIS A 502 27.17 2.28 -30.99
CA HIS A 502 26.57 1.33 -30.06
C HIS A 502 25.87 2.02 -28.89
N VAL A 503 26.46 3.10 -28.35
CA VAL A 503 25.87 3.89 -27.27
C VAL A 503 24.56 4.57 -27.74
N LEU A 504 24.56 5.12 -28.95
CA LEU A 504 23.36 5.72 -29.56
C LEU A 504 22.25 4.69 -29.78
N TRP A 505 22.59 3.49 -30.29
CA TRP A 505 21.64 2.41 -30.47
C TRP A 505 21.00 1.98 -29.15
N ILE A 506 21.83 1.72 -28.11
CA ILE A 506 21.34 1.34 -26.78
C ILE A 506 20.35 2.39 -26.25
N ARG A 507 20.74 3.67 -26.28
CA ARG A 507 19.88 4.76 -25.79
C ARG A 507 18.57 4.83 -26.58
N GLY A 508 18.64 4.85 -27.91
CA GLY A 508 17.47 4.98 -28.77
C GLY A 508 16.47 3.82 -28.61
N TYR A 509 16.94 2.57 -28.65
CA TYR A 509 16.04 1.42 -28.47
C TYR A 509 15.38 1.39 -27.09
N CYS A 510 16.13 1.69 -26.02
CA CYS A 510 15.58 1.72 -24.66
C CYS A 510 14.54 2.83 -24.47
N VAL A 511 14.81 4.03 -24.99
CA VAL A 511 13.87 5.17 -24.91
C VAL A 511 12.56 4.84 -25.63
N GLN A 512 12.63 4.28 -26.85
CA GLN A 512 11.43 3.90 -27.60
C GLN A 512 10.61 2.84 -26.87
N LEU A 513 11.26 1.83 -26.28
CA LEU A 513 10.56 0.78 -25.53
C LEU A 513 9.89 1.35 -24.27
N MET A 514 10.57 2.23 -23.54
CA MET A 514 10.01 2.89 -22.36
C MET A 514 8.79 3.76 -22.71
N ASP A 515 8.87 4.55 -23.78
CA ASP A 515 7.73 5.34 -24.27
C ASP A 515 6.53 4.45 -24.63
N ALA A 516 6.77 3.38 -25.38
CA ALA A 516 5.73 2.42 -25.74
C ALA A 516 5.06 1.77 -24.52
N LEU A 517 5.83 1.46 -23.47
CA LEU A 517 5.29 0.94 -22.21
C LEU A 517 4.38 1.95 -21.50
N CYS A 518 4.76 3.23 -21.45
CA CYS A 518 3.93 4.28 -20.87
C CYS A 518 2.61 4.43 -21.65
N VAL A 519 2.67 4.48 -22.98
CA VAL A 519 1.49 4.57 -23.84
C VAL A 519 0.57 3.35 -23.66
N GLN A 520 1.12 2.13 -23.65
CA GLN A 520 0.33 0.92 -23.41
C GLN A 520 -0.36 0.96 -22.04
N ARG A 521 0.38 1.36 -20.99
CA ARG A 521 -0.16 1.45 -19.63
C ARG A 521 -1.34 2.43 -19.54
N GLU A 522 -1.24 3.59 -20.18
CA GLU A 522 -2.35 4.55 -20.27
C GLU A 522 -3.56 3.99 -21.02
N THR A 523 -3.34 3.30 -22.14
CA THR A 523 -4.44 2.69 -22.91
C THR A 523 -5.11 1.57 -22.13
N LEU A 524 -4.33 0.75 -21.42
CA LEU A 524 -4.84 -0.31 -20.57
C LEU A 524 -5.67 0.24 -19.41
N TYR A 525 -5.20 1.29 -18.74
CA TYR A 525 -5.93 1.94 -17.66
C TYR A 525 -7.29 2.47 -18.12
N LYS A 526 -7.34 3.14 -19.29
CA LYS A 526 -8.59 3.61 -19.89
C LYS A 526 -9.55 2.44 -20.16
N GLY A 527 -9.06 1.37 -20.78
CA GLY A 527 -9.85 0.15 -21.03
C GLY A 527 -10.36 -0.52 -19.75
N GLN A 528 -9.54 -0.60 -18.69
CA GLN A 528 -9.93 -1.14 -17.39
C GLN A 528 -11.02 -0.31 -16.71
N LYS A 529 -10.92 1.02 -16.79
CA LYS A 529 -11.93 1.94 -16.25
C LYS A 529 -13.27 1.76 -16.97
N GLU A 530 -13.24 1.67 -18.30
CA GLU A 530 -14.42 1.43 -19.13
C GLU A 530 -15.04 0.05 -18.86
N LEU A 531 -14.21 -1.00 -18.71
CA LEU A 531 -14.65 -2.34 -18.34
C LEU A 531 -15.36 -2.35 -16.97
N LEU A 532 -14.77 -1.74 -15.94
CA LEU A 532 -15.39 -1.68 -14.62
C LEU A 532 -16.71 -0.90 -14.63
N LEU A 533 -16.75 0.22 -15.36
CA LEU A 533 -17.99 1.00 -15.53
C LEU A 533 -19.05 0.17 -16.26
N PHE A 534 -18.68 -0.54 -17.33
CA PHE A 534 -19.58 -1.42 -18.06
C PHE A 534 -20.11 -2.57 -17.17
N ASN A 535 -19.24 -3.25 -16.42
CA ASN A 535 -19.62 -4.33 -15.50
C ASN A 535 -20.65 -3.84 -14.50
N HIS A 536 -20.41 -2.64 -13.95
CA HIS A 536 -21.32 -2.04 -13.01
C HIS A 536 -22.69 -1.76 -13.64
N LEU A 537 -22.74 -1.17 -14.83
CA LEU A 537 -24.00 -0.89 -15.54
C LEU A 537 -24.74 -2.17 -15.93
N LEU A 538 -24.01 -3.22 -16.32
CA LEU A 538 -24.58 -4.53 -16.65
C LEU A 538 -25.22 -5.21 -15.43
N GLU A 539 -24.53 -5.23 -14.28
CA GLU A 539 -25.11 -5.74 -13.03
C GLU A 539 -26.36 -4.97 -12.63
N ARG A 540 -26.39 -3.66 -12.88
CA ARG A 540 -27.57 -2.82 -12.60
C ARG A 540 -28.74 -3.13 -13.51
N LEU A 541 -28.48 -3.37 -14.79
CA LEU A 541 -29.52 -3.83 -15.74
C LEU A 541 -30.11 -5.18 -15.33
N ARG A 542 -29.33 -6.11 -14.76
CA ARG A 542 -29.83 -7.39 -14.26
C ARG A 542 -30.83 -7.25 -13.11
N VAL A 543 -30.72 -6.19 -12.29
CA VAL A 543 -31.60 -5.93 -11.14
C VAL A 543 -32.75 -4.97 -11.48
N SER A 544 -32.83 -4.49 -12.73
CA SER A 544 -33.70 -3.40 -13.15
C SER A 544 -35.22 -3.68 -13.15
N SER A 545 -35.65 -4.94 -12.96
CA SER A 545 -37.07 -5.29 -12.79
C SER A 545 -37.72 -4.67 -11.54
N ASP A 546 -36.91 -4.19 -10.57
CA ASP A 546 -37.35 -3.63 -9.27
C ASP A 546 -36.85 -2.18 -9.01
N CYS A 547 -36.56 -1.37 -10.02
CA CYS A 547 -35.94 -0.04 -9.82
C CYS A 547 -36.93 1.13 -9.60
N VAL A 548 -36.50 2.11 -8.81
CA VAL A 548 -37.18 3.40 -8.58
C VAL A 548 -36.23 4.52 -9.02
N ALA A 549 -36.68 5.44 -9.88
CA ALA A 549 -35.86 6.53 -10.38
C ALA A 549 -35.62 7.59 -9.29
N VAL A 550 -34.41 7.63 -8.74
CA VAL A 550 -33.96 8.61 -7.73
C VAL A 550 -32.55 9.05 -8.09
N SER A 551 -32.24 10.34 -7.90
CA SER A 551 -30.90 10.88 -8.19
C SER A 551 -29.84 10.31 -7.23
N LEU A 552 -28.70 9.88 -7.77
CA LEU A 552 -27.58 9.33 -6.98
C LEU A 552 -27.07 10.33 -5.93
N THR A 553 -27.06 11.62 -6.26
CA THR A 553 -26.61 12.68 -5.36
C THR A 553 -27.45 12.73 -4.09
N GLU A 554 -28.77 12.59 -4.23
CA GLU A 554 -29.70 12.57 -3.10
C GLU A 554 -29.58 11.30 -2.27
N TYR A 555 -29.51 10.12 -2.90
CA TYR A 555 -29.33 8.89 -2.15
C TYR A 555 -27.98 8.82 -1.44
N LYS A 556 -26.90 9.23 -2.10
CA LYS A 556 -25.58 9.29 -1.50
C LYS A 556 -25.58 10.25 -0.31
N LYS A 557 -26.25 11.40 -0.43
CA LYS A 557 -26.45 12.33 0.70
C LYS A 557 -27.15 11.65 1.87
N TRP A 558 -28.22 10.90 1.61
CA TRP A 558 -28.96 10.18 2.66
C TRP A 558 -28.19 8.99 3.24
N LEU A 559 -27.46 8.24 2.43
CA LEU A 559 -26.63 7.12 2.89
C LEU A 559 -25.45 7.61 3.75
N ILE A 560 -24.81 8.72 3.36
CA ILE A 560 -23.77 9.37 4.18
C ILE A 560 -24.38 9.86 5.49
N CYS A 561 -25.53 10.56 5.43
CA CYS A 561 -26.24 11.03 6.61
C CYS A 561 -26.61 9.86 7.56
N LEU A 562 -27.04 8.73 7.02
CA LEU A 562 -27.30 7.50 7.78
C LEU A 562 -26.03 6.97 8.46
N CYS A 563 -24.91 6.90 7.73
CA CYS A 563 -23.61 6.49 8.29
C CYS A 563 -23.18 7.41 9.43
N ASP A 564 -23.28 8.73 9.23
CA ASP A 564 -22.90 9.73 10.23
C ASP A 564 -23.76 9.62 11.50
N CYS A 565 -25.07 9.43 11.34
CA CYS A 565 -25.98 9.23 12.47
C CYS A 565 -25.68 7.92 13.22
N LEU A 566 -25.48 6.81 12.50
CA LEU A 566 -25.14 5.52 13.10
C LEU A 566 -23.79 5.57 13.84
N GLN A 567 -22.77 6.20 13.25
CA GLN A 567 -21.46 6.39 13.86
C GLN A 567 -21.58 7.20 15.16
N GLN A 568 -22.29 8.33 15.15
CA GLN A 568 -22.51 9.16 16.33
C GLN A 568 -23.25 8.38 17.44
N CYS A 569 -24.25 7.56 17.10
CA CYS A 569 -24.94 6.71 18.07
C CYS A 569 -24.00 5.65 18.69
N VAL A 570 -23.18 4.98 17.88
CA VAL A 570 -22.22 3.97 18.35
C VAL A 570 -21.16 4.59 19.28
N GLU A 571 -20.65 5.75 18.91
CA GLU A 571 -19.70 6.51 19.73
C GLU A 571 -20.35 6.98 21.04
N GLY A 572 -21.59 7.43 20.99
CA GLY A 572 -22.36 7.82 22.17
C GLY A 572 -22.60 6.67 23.15
N ILE A 573 -22.96 5.48 22.66
CA ILE A 573 -23.08 4.27 23.48
C ILE A 573 -21.73 3.92 24.12
N SER A 574 -20.64 3.98 23.35
CA SER A 574 -19.29 3.66 23.84
C SER A 574 -18.86 4.64 24.95
N ALA A 575 -19.15 5.92 24.79
CA ALA A 575 -18.90 6.92 25.84
C ALA A 575 -19.74 6.64 27.10
N CYS A 576 -21.01 6.24 26.96
CA CYS A 576 -21.84 5.87 28.11
C CYS A 576 -21.34 4.59 28.81
N GLN A 577 -20.83 3.61 28.06
CA GLN A 577 -20.20 2.40 28.61
C GLN A 577 -18.94 2.73 29.40
N GLU A 578 -18.05 3.55 28.83
CA GLU A 578 -16.83 4.00 29.52
C GLU A 578 -17.18 4.74 30.82
N ILE A 579 -18.20 5.61 30.82
CA ILE A 579 -18.69 6.27 32.04
C ILE A 579 -19.24 5.25 33.04
N SER A 580 -20.00 4.25 32.59
CA SER A 580 -20.54 3.19 33.45
C SER A 580 -19.44 2.35 34.10
N GLU A 581 -18.36 2.04 33.37
CA GLU A 581 -17.20 1.30 33.90
C GLU A 581 -16.36 2.12 34.89
N MET A 582 -16.40 3.46 34.78
CA MET A 582 -15.71 4.37 35.70
C MET A 582 -16.40 4.48 37.08
N ILE A 583 -17.66 4.06 37.21
CA ILE A 583 -18.42 4.15 38.46
C ILE A 583 -18.06 2.96 39.37
N PRO A 584 -17.48 3.18 40.57
CA PRO A 584 -17.12 2.09 41.48
C PRO A 584 -18.35 1.35 42.02
N ASP A 585 -18.27 0.02 42.16
CA ASP A 585 -19.34 -0.81 42.77
C ASP A 585 -19.62 -0.43 44.24
N ALA A 586 -18.60 0.11 44.93
CA ALA A 586 -18.71 0.73 46.24
C ALA A 586 -17.70 1.89 46.35
N ILE A 587 -18.16 3.06 46.79
CA ILE A 587 -17.27 4.20 47.07
C ILE A 587 -16.72 3.98 48.48
N ASP A 588 -15.45 3.56 48.59
CA ASP A 588 -14.76 3.54 49.87
C ASP A 588 -14.36 4.98 50.25
N VAL A 589 -15.26 5.67 50.97
CA VAL A 589 -15.14 7.07 51.40
C VAL A 589 -13.85 7.34 52.20
N SER A 590 -13.19 6.28 52.69
CA SER A 590 -11.95 6.36 53.47
C SER A 590 -10.69 6.69 52.64
N LEU A 591 -10.72 6.56 51.31
CA LEU A 591 -9.55 6.71 50.42
C LEU A 591 -9.63 7.92 49.47
N THR A 592 -10.74 8.64 49.44
CA THR A 592 -10.92 9.84 48.60
C THR A 592 -10.51 11.12 49.36
N PRO A 593 -9.61 11.96 48.82
CA PRO A 593 -9.15 13.18 49.50
C PRO A 593 -10.16 14.35 49.47
N LEU A 594 -11.40 14.12 49.02
CA LEU A 594 -12.42 15.14 48.78
C LEU A 594 -13.65 14.93 49.68
N PRO A 595 -14.24 16.01 50.25
CA PRO A 595 -15.46 15.91 51.04
C PRO A 595 -16.64 15.39 50.20
N PRO A 596 -17.57 14.63 50.79
CA PRO A 596 -18.70 14.01 50.06
C PRO A 596 -19.61 15.02 49.33
N SER A 597 -19.58 16.30 49.73
CA SER A 597 -20.29 17.40 49.07
C SER A 597 -19.67 17.87 47.75
N SER A 598 -18.50 17.35 47.38
CA SER A 598 -17.77 17.70 46.14
C SER A 598 -17.75 16.57 45.10
N LEU A 599 -18.45 15.48 45.38
CA LEU A 599 -18.68 14.37 44.45
C LEU A 599 -19.89 14.69 43.56
N PRO A 600 -19.82 14.47 42.22
CA PRO A 600 -20.97 14.66 41.34
C PRO A 600 -22.17 13.79 41.76
N PRO A 601 -23.42 14.26 41.57
CA PRO A 601 -24.63 13.47 41.87
C PRO A 601 -24.75 12.17 41.07
N LEU A 602 -23.84 11.86 40.13
CA LEU A 602 -23.69 10.53 39.50
C LEU A 602 -23.51 9.37 40.50
N LEU A 603 -23.13 9.68 41.75
CA LEU A 603 -22.83 8.69 42.78
C LEU A 603 -24.04 8.37 43.66
N THR A 604 -25.21 8.97 43.43
CA THR A 604 -26.41 8.67 44.25
C THR A 604 -27.09 7.35 43.89
N GLU A 605 -26.99 6.83 42.66
CA GLU A 605 -27.50 5.49 42.27
C GLU A 605 -26.65 4.80 41.17
N PRO A 606 -25.41 4.37 41.48
CA PRO A 606 -24.46 3.78 40.52
C PRO A 606 -24.98 2.51 39.83
N ILE A 607 -25.88 1.78 40.51
CA ILE A 607 -26.45 0.51 40.04
C ILE A 607 -27.43 0.73 38.86
N ILE A 608 -28.20 1.83 38.87
CA ILE A 608 -29.18 2.11 37.81
C ILE A 608 -28.46 2.51 36.52
N MET A 609 -27.43 3.36 36.62
CA MET A 609 -26.62 3.74 35.46
C MET A 609 -25.90 2.55 34.83
N LYS A 610 -25.39 1.62 35.64
CA LYS A 610 -24.75 0.39 35.15
C LYS A 610 -25.75 -0.50 34.40
N LYS A 611 -26.94 -0.70 34.96
CA LYS A 611 -28.00 -1.51 34.34
C LYS A 611 -28.55 -0.91 33.05
N GLU A 612 -28.78 0.41 33.00
CA GLU A 612 -29.26 1.09 31.79
C GLU A 612 -28.13 1.24 30.74
N GLY A 613 -26.88 1.38 31.17
CA GLY A 613 -25.69 1.32 30.30
C GLY A 613 -25.49 -0.06 29.66
N GLU A 614 -25.75 -1.14 30.40
CA GLU A 614 -25.74 -2.51 29.87
C GLU A 614 -26.84 -2.71 28.82
N LYS A 615 -28.06 -2.19 29.03
CA LYS A 615 -29.12 -2.24 27.99
C LYS A 615 -28.76 -1.44 26.73
N LEU A 616 -28.14 -0.28 26.87
CA LEU A 616 -27.59 0.48 25.73
C LEU A 616 -26.50 -0.30 24.99
N SER A 617 -25.74 -1.16 25.69
CA SER A 617 -24.70 -1.99 25.09
C SER A 617 -25.25 -3.02 24.10
N GLU A 618 -26.45 -3.55 24.34
CA GLU A 618 -27.10 -4.53 23.46
C GLU A 618 -27.35 -3.94 22.06
N TRP A 619 -27.67 -2.64 21.99
CA TRP A 619 -27.86 -1.89 20.76
C TRP A 619 -26.55 -1.58 20.02
N SER A 620 -25.41 -1.59 20.71
CA SER A 620 -24.10 -1.31 20.11
C SER A 620 -23.80 -2.25 18.96
N LYS A 621 -24.11 -3.55 19.12
CA LYS A 621 -23.85 -4.57 18.09
C LYS A 621 -24.73 -4.35 16.86
N VAL A 622 -26.03 -4.14 17.06
CA VAL A 622 -27.00 -3.94 15.97
C VAL A 622 -26.65 -2.69 15.14
N LEU A 623 -26.31 -1.59 15.81
CA LEU A 623 -25.91 -0.35 15.13
C LEU A 623 -24.57 -0.49 14.41
N LYS A 624 -23.58 -1.17 15.01
CA LYS A 624 -22.29 -1.46 14.37
C LYS A 624 -22.45 -2.32 13.12
N ASP A 625 -23.26 -3.37 13.18
CA ASP A 625 -23.51 -4.24 12.04
C ASP A 625 -24.17 -3.45 10.89
N LYS A 626 -25.17 -2.61 11.18
CA LYS A 626 -25.77 -1.75 10.15
C LYS A 626 -24.85 -0.66 9.62
N LEU A 627 -24.05 -0.05 10.47
CA LEU A 627 -23.03 0.91 10.07
C LEU A 627 -22.02 0.25 9.12
N GLN A 628 -21.55 -0.95 9.45
CA GLN A 628 -20.60 -1.69 8.61
C GLN A 628 -21.20 -1.98 7.23
N THR A 629 -22.44 -2.48 7.18
CA THR A 629 -23.14 -2.70 5.91
C THR A 629 -23.34 -1.39 5.14
N ALA A 630 -23.71 -0.29 5.81
CA ALA A 630 -23.91 1.02 5.17
C ALA A 630 -22.59 1.58 4.60
N ILE A 631 -21.48 1.42 5.34
CA ILE A 631 -20.14 1.79 4.88
C ILE A 631 -19.76 0.96 3.65
N GLU A 632 -20.01 -0.35 3.65
CA GLU A 632 -19.78 -1.21 2.48
C GLU A 632 -20.60 -0.73 1.26
N TYR A 633 -21.86 -0.37 1.45
CA TYR A 633 -22.67 0.27 0.40
C TYR A 633 -22.05 1.58 -0.09
N THR A 634 -21.60 2.48 0.81
CA THR A 634 -20.96 3.75 0.38
C THR A 634 -19.67 3.52 -0.41
N LYS A 635 -18.87 2.52 -0.02
CA LYS A 635 -17.61 2.17 -0.70
C LYS A 635 -17.87 1.64 -2.10
N SER A 636 -18.90 0.80 -2.26
CA SER A 636 -19.32 0.33 -3.58
C SER A 636 -19.76 1.51 -4.46
N MET A 637 -20.52 2.46 -3.90
CA MET A 637 -21.06 3.61 -4.63
C MET A 637 -20.07 4.69 -5.05
N LYS A 638 -19.00 4.95 -4.28
CA LYS A 638 -17.99 5.97 -4.65
C LYS A 638 -17.25 5.67 -5.96
N ARG A 639 -17.21 4.41 -6.39
CA ARG A 639 -16.41 3.96 -7.54
C ARG A 639 -16.99 4.32 -8.91
N ASN A 640 -18.30 4.60 -9.02
CA ASN A 640 -18.95 4.80 -10.31
C ASN A 640 -19.75 6.12 -10.36
N GLY A 641 -19.68 6.85 -11.46
CA GLY A 641 -20.28 8.18 -11.60
C GLY A 641 -21.79 8.19 -11.86
N PHE A 642 -22.39 7.04 -12.16
CA PHE A 642 -23.79 6.94 -12.61
C PHE A 642 -24.46 5.73 -11.95
N TYR A 643 -25.52 5.98 -11.16
CA TYR A 643 -26.22 4.95 -10.38
C TYR A 643 -27.73 5.12 -10.47
N PHE A 644 -28.42 3.98 -10.57
CA PHE A 644 -29.85 3.83 -10.40
C PHE A 644 -30.14 3.04 -9.14
N ILE A 645 -31.16 3.44 -8.41
CA ILE A 645 -31.46 2.90 -7.08
C ILE A 645 -32.42 1.73 -7.21
N THR A 646 -31.99 0.60 -6.70
CA THR A 646 -32.84 -0.58 -6.59
C THR A 646 -33.83 -0.38 -5.44
N ARG A 647 -35.04 -0.97 -5.53
CA ARG A 647 -35.99 -0.97 -4.40
C ARG A 647 -35.39 -1.55 -3.12
N ASN A 648 -34.46 -2.49 -3.23
CA ASN A 648 -33.73 -3.05 -2.09
C ASN A 648 -32.79 -2.05 -1.42
N GLU A 649 -32.12 -1.18 -2.18
CA GLU A 649 -31.27 -0.10 -1.64
C GLU A 649 -32.11 0.99 -0.97
N LEU A 650 -33.27 1.34 -1.54
CA LEU A 650 -34.21 2.26 -0.89
C LEU A 650 -34.74 1.65 0.41
N LEU A 651 -35.12 0.37 0.39
CA LEU A 651 -35.58 -0.38 1.56
C LEU A 651 -34.48 -0.51 2.63
N PHE A 652 -33.22 -0.61 2.22
CA PHE A 652 -32.08 -0.57 3.14
C PHE A 652 -32.00 0.77 3.87
N LEU A 653 -32.10 1.91 3.17
CA LEU A 653 -32.15 3.23 3.82
C LEU A 653 -33.35 3.36 4.74
N THR A 654 -34.55 2.96 4.28
CA THR A 654 -35.77 3.00 5.12
C THR A 654 -35.61 2.17 6.38
N ASN A 655 -35.04 0.96 6.28
CA ASN A 655 -34.75 0.10 7.43
C ASN A 655 -33.68 0.72 8.36
N GLY A 656 -32.70 1.45 7.81
CA GLY A 656 -31.69 2.14 8.61
C GLY A 656 -32.26 3.31 9.41
N TYR A 657 -33.09 4.15 8.80
CA TYR A 657 -33.72 5.29 9.47
C TYR A 657 -34.81 4.88 10.47
N THR A 658 -35.54 3.80 10.20
CA THR A 658 -36.48 3.22 11.18
C THR A 658 -35.76 2.66 12.40
N LEU A 659 -34.64 1.95 12.20
CA LEU A 659 -33.78 1.49 13.31
C LEU A 659 -33.26 2.66 14.18
N LEU A 660 -32.79 3.75 13.55
CA LEU A 660 -32.37 4.95 14.28
C LEU A 660 -33.50 5.56 15.09
N GLN A 661 -34.71 5.61 14.52
CA GLN A 661 -35.89 6.12 15.20
C GLN A 661 -36.28 5.25 16.40
N GLU A 662 -36.25 3.93 16.26
CA GLU A 662 -36.49 2.98 17.36
C GLU A 662 -35.46 3.14 18.48
N PHE A 663 -34.18 3.24 18.14
CA PHE A 663 -33.09 3.46 19.10
C PHE A 663 -33.27 4.77 19.89
N VAL A 664 -33.65 5.86 19.24
CA VAL A 664 -33.84 7.14 19.93
C VAL A 664 -35.12 7.14 20.76
N ALA A 665 -36.18 6.49 20.28
CA ALA A 665 -37.48 6.48 20.93
C ALA A 665 -37.50 5.64 22.22
N ASP A 666 -36.74 4.55 22.27
CA ASP A 666 -36.80 3.61 23.39
C ASP A 666 -35.54 3.65 24.28
N PRO A 667 -34.38 3.06 23.92
CA PRO A 667 -33.24 2.93 24.84
C PRO A 667 -32.62 4.28 25.25
N VAL A 668 -32.53 5.26 24.34
CA VAL A 668 -31.99 6.59 24.69
C VAL A 668 -32.93 7.34 25.62
N ASN A 669 -34.24 7.29 25.38
CA ASN A 669 -35.24 7.90 26.25
C ASN A 669 -35.28 7.24 27.63
N GLN A 670 -35.20 5.91 27.71
CA GLN A 670 -35.14 5.20 28.99
C GLN A 670 -33.89 5.61 29.79
N TYR A 671 -32.72 5.67 29.14
CA TYR A 671 -31.48 6.11 29.77
C TYR A 671 -31.54 7.56 30.25
N LEU A 672 -32.04 8.48 29.41
CA LEU A 672 -32.22 9.88 29.78
C LEU A 672 -33.20 10.03 30.95
N ASN A 673 -34.33 9.32 30.95
CA ASN A 673 -35.31 9.37 32.03
C ASN A 673 -34.76 8.79 33.35
N ALA A 674 -33.99 7.71 33.28
CA ALA A 674 -33.38 7.09 34.44
C ALA A 674 -32.26 7.95 35.06
N THR A 675 -31.56 8.75 34.24
CA THR A 675 -30.44 9.60 34.67
C THR A 675 -30.84 11.04 35.02
N LEU A 676 -31.90 11.59 34.42
CA LEU A 676 -32.37 12.97 34.62
C LEU A 676 -33.35 13.12 35.80
N GLY A 677 -33.68 12.03 36.50
CA GLY A 677 -34.65 12.03 37.60
C GLY A 677 -34.19 12.72 38.89
N LYS A 678 -33.84 14.02 38.85
CA LYS A 678 -34.07 15.08 39.89
C LYS A 678 -33.10 16.29 39.88
N HIS A 679 -32.08 16.37 39.02
CA HIS A 679 -31.12 17.49 39.08
C HIS A 679 -30.87 18.18 37.72
N ASN A 680 -30.83 19.52 37.76
CA ASN A 680 -30.69 20.43 36.63
C ASN A 680 -29.50 20.12 35.70
N ASP A 681 -29.76 20.32 34.39
CA ASP A 681 -28.96 20.53 33.15
C ASP A 681 -27.41 20.73 33.20
N SER A 682 -26.69 20.28 34.23
CA SER A 682 -25.31 20.68 34.51
C SER A 682 -24.26 19.59 34.24
N PHE A 683 -24.57 18.57 33.43
CA PHE A 683 -23.62 17.51 33.08
C PHE A 683 -23.46 17.34 31.57
N ASP A 684 -22.23 17.57 31.09
CA ASP A 684 -21.91 17.63 29.65
C ASP A 684 -22.19 16.33 28.89
N SER A 685 -22.04 15.14 29.52
CA SER A 685 -22.33 13.86 28.85
C SER A 685 -23.83 13.56 28.73
N LEU A 686 -24.67 14.08 29.64
CA LEU A 686 -26.13 13.96 29.56
C LEU A 686 -26.71 14.96 28.55
N CYS A 687 -26.12 16.16 28.48
CA CYS A 687 -26.36 17.12 27.41
C CYS A 687 -26.03 16.53 26.03
N PHE A 688 -24.94 15.75 25.93
CA PHE A 688 -24.57 15.06 24.69
C PHE A 688 -25.64 14.06 24.23
N MET A 689 -26.12 13.14 25.08
CA MET A 689 -27.14 12.16 24.69
C MET A 689 -28.47 12.82 24.30
N LYS A 690 -28.86 13.90 24.98
CA LYS A 690 -30.04 14.71 24.63
C LYS A 690 -29.89 15.43 23.29
N ARG A 691 -28.70 15.98 23.00
CA ARG A 691 -28.38 16.59 21.69
C ARG A 691 -28.38 15.55 20.57
N LEU A 692 -27.80 14.37 20.82
CA LEU A 692 -27.78 13.25 19.88
C LEU A 692 -29.21 12.81 19.52
N GLN A 693 -30.07 12.63 20.54
CA GLN A 693 -31.48 12.32 20.35
C GLN A 693 -32.20 13.36 19.46
N SER A 694 -32.05 14.65 19.74
CA SER A 694 -32.68 15.71 18.95
C SER A 694 -32.20 15.73 17.51
N LYS A 695 -30.88 15.58 17.29
CA LYS A 695 -30.25 15.59 15.96
C LYS A 695 -30.70 14.40 15.12
N VAL A 696 -30.66 13.19 15.67
CA VAL A 696 -31.08 11.97 14.96
C VAL A 696 -32.58 12.01 14.65
N SER A 697 -33.41 12.48 15.59
CA SER A 697 -34.85 12.63 15.38
C SER A 697 -35.18 13.58 14.22
N LEU A 698 -34.48 14.72 14.15
CA LEU A 698 -34.63 15.69 13.05
C LEU A 698 -34.26 15.05 11.70
N LYS A 699 -33.13 14.34 11.63
CA LYS A 699 -32.69 13.67 10.40
C LYS A 699 -33.62 12.54 9.95
N CYS A 700 -34.21 11.80 10.89
CA CYS A 700 -35.24 10.81 10.56
C CYS A 700 -36.51 11.47 9.99
N GLN A 701 -36.92 12.63 10.52
CA GLN A 701 -38.06 13.38 10.00
C GLN A 701 -37.79 13.92 8.59
N GLU A 702 -36.64 14.56 8.36
CA GLU A 702 -36.25 15.05 7.03
C GLU A 702 -36.19 13.90 5.98
N PHE A 703 -35.70 12.71 6.38
CA PHE A 703 -35.68 11.54 5.50
C PHE A 703 -37.11 11.06 5.17
N SER A 704 -37.99 10.99 6.17
CA SER A 704 -39.38 10.54 5.96
C SER A 704 -40.14 11.43 4.97
N THR A 705 -39.93 12.77 5.03
CA THR A 705 -40.52 13.71 4.07
C THR A 705 -40.00 13.46 2.66
N TRP A 706 -38.68 13.29 2.50
CA TRP A 706 -38.09 13.00 1.19
C TRP A 706 -38.58 11.68 0.59
N THR A 707 -38.69 10.61 1.39
CA THR A 707 -39.20 9.32 0.90
C THR A 707 -40.65 9.40 0.41
N ALA A 708 -41.49 10.24 1.03
CA ALA A 708 -42.88 10.44 0.59
C ALA A 708 -42.95 11.13 -0.77
N ASP A 709 -42.11 12.14 -1.00
CA ASP A 709 -42.02 12.89 -2.27
C ASP A 709 -41.52 12.00 -3.43
N VAL A 710 -40.53 11.14 -3.16
CA VAL A 710 -39.96 10.20 -4.13
C VAL A 710 -40.99 9.16 -4.58
N VAL A 711 -41.68 8.51 -3.63
CA VAL A 711 -42.68 7.46 -3.93
C VAL A 711 -43.91 8.05 -4.63
N GLY A 712 -44.27 9.31 -4.35
CA GLY A 712 -45.35 10.02 -5.04
C GLY A 712 -45.06 10.29 -6.52
N SER A 713 -43.79 10.46 -6.89
CA SER A 713 -43.36 10.83 -8.24
C SER A 713 -43.22 9.64 -9.20
N THR A 714 -42.95 8.44 -8.69
CA THR A 714 -42.67 7.25 -9.51
C THR A 714 -43.91 6.55 -10.09
N ASN A 715 -45.11 6.83 -9.59
CA ASN A 715 -46.35 6.24 -10.09
C ASN A 715 -46.86 6.84 -11.42
N GLN A 716 -46.12 7.78 -12.03
CA GLN A 716 -46.54 8.48 -13.26
C GLN A 716 -45.73 8.12 -14.52
N ILE A 717 -44.79 7.16 -14.44
CA ILE A 717 -43.94 6.80 -15.59
C ILE A 717 -44.68 5.82 -16.51
N ALA A 718 -45.10 6.31 -17.68
CA ALA A 718 -45.67 5.49 -18.74
C ALA A 718 -44.61 4.53 -19.33
N PRO A 719 -44.97 3.31 -19.79
CA PRO A 719 -44.03 2.40 -20.40
C PRO A 719 -43.55 2.97 -21.75
N VAL A 720 -42.32 3.46 -21.79
CA VAL A 720 -41.66 3.88 -23.03
C VAL A 720 -41.22 2.62 -23.77
N THR A 721 -41.68 2.45 -25.01
CA THR A 721 -41.17 1.42 -25.93
C THR A 721 -39.72 1.75 -26.25
N CYS A 722 -38.78 0.96 -25.74
CA CYS A 722 -37.35 1.15 -25.98
C CYS A 722 -37.00 0.79 -27.44
N ASP A 723 -36.31 1.66 -28.17
CA ASP A 723 -35.81 1.38 -29.53
C ASP A 723 -34.51 0.55 -29.47
N TYR A 724 -34.66 -0.78 -29.45
CA TYR A 724 -33.54 -1.72 -29.35
C TYR A 724 -32.54 -1.67 -30.52
N GLU A 725 -32.98 -1.24 -31.71
CA GLU A 725 -32.12 -1.21 -32.90
C GLU A 725 -31.07 -0.10 -32.79
N SER A 726 -31.45 1.05 -32.25
CA SER A 726 -30.52 2.16 -31.96
C SER A 726 -29.39 1.74 -31.02
N MET A 727 -29.63 0.74 -30.17
CA MET A 727 -28.68 0.27 -29.15
C MET A 727 -27.77 -0.87 -29.58
N LEU A 728 -28.30 -1.83 -30.36
CA LEU A 728 -27.51 -2.96 -30.83
C LEU A 728 -26.46 -2.50 -31.86
N LYS A 729 -26.74 -1.42 -32.59
CA LYS A 729 -25.87 -0.91 -33.65
C LYS A 729 -24.47 -0.49 -33.16
N PRO A 730 -24.30 0.36 -32.11
CA PRO A 730 -22.96 0.68 -31.58
C PRO A 730 -22.17 -0.53 -31.10
N LEU A 731 -22.84 -1.47 -30.42
CA LEU A 731 -22.24 -2.70 -29.92
C LEU A 731 -21.73 -3.58 -31.07
N LEU A 732 -22.58 -3.82 -32.08
CA LEU A 732 -22.24 -4.64 -33.23
C LEU A 732 -21.17 -3.98 -34.11
N LEU A 733 -21.19 -2.65 -34.25
CA LEU A 733 -20.16 -1.89 -34.95
C LEU A 733 -18.80 -2.01 -34.25
N GLY A 734 -18.76 -1.89 -32.92
CA GLY A 734 -17.51 -2.08 -32.15
C GLY A 734 -16.92 -3.47 -32.36
N VAL A 735 -17.75 -4.52 -32.33
CA VAL A 735 -17.30 -5.89 -32.62
C VAL A 735 -16.86 -6.05 -34.07
N GLN A 736 -17.57 -5.44 -35.03
CA GLN A 736 -17.21 -5.52 -36.44
C GLN A 736 -15.86 -4.86 -36.72
N HIS A 737 -15.58 -3.68 -36.15
CA HIS A 737 -14.30 -2.99 -36.33
C HIS A 737 -13.12 -3.82 -35.83
N VAL A 738 -13.22 -4.38 -34.61
CA VAL A 738 -12.17 -5.27 -34.06
C VAL A 738 -11.91 -6.45 -34.98
N MET A 739 -12.95 -7.07 -35.53
CA MET A 739 -12.83 -8.19 -36.46
C MET A 739 -12.25 -7.80 -37.82
N GLU A 740 -12.60 -6.63 -38.35
CA GLU A 740 -12.03 -6.11 -39.60
C GLU A 740 -10.54 -5.82 -39.43
N LYS A 741 -10.12 -5.23 -38.31
CA LYS A 741 -8.70 -5.04 -38.02
C LYS A 741 -7.95 -6.33 -37.83
N GLU A 742 -8.53 -7.31 -37.14
CA GLU A 742 -7.90 -8.62 -37.01
C GLU A 742 -7.59 -9.24 -38.38
N LYS A 743 -8.53 -9.15 -39.33
CA LYS A 743 -8.31 -9.63 -40.71
C LYS A 743 -7.21 -8.84 -41.43
N VAL A 744 -7.22 -7.51 -41.33
CA VAL A 744 -6.20 -6.66 -41.96
C VAL A 744 -4.81 -6.97 -41.40
N MET A 745 -4.71 -7.16 -40.09
CA MET A 745 -3.45 -7.46 -39.42
C MET A 745 -2.96 -8.88 -39.75
N LYS A 746 -3.88 -9.85 -39.89
CA LYS A 746 -3.53 -11.18 -40.39
C LYS A 746 -3.00 -11.14 -41.83
N GLY A 747 -3.62 -10.36 -42.71
CA GLY A 747 -3.14 -10.18 -44.08
C GLY A 747 -1.72 -9.61 -44.13
N LYS A 748 -1.44 -8.58 -43.34
CA LYS A 748 -0.08 -8.02 -43.21
C LYS A 748 0.94 -9.06 -42.73
N SER A 749 0.55 -9.97 -41.84
CA SER A 749 1.46 -11.00 -41.38
C SER A 749 1.80 -12.08 -42.40
N GLU A 750 0.97 -12.24 -43.44
CA GLU A 750 1.18 -13.22 -44.51
C GLU A 750 1.93 -12.60 -45.72
N GLU A 751 2.05 -11.27 -45.81
CA GLU A 751 2.65 -10.54 -46.94
C GLU A 751 4.15 -10.19 -46.76
N ASP A 752 4.69 -10.24 -45.54
CA ASP A 752 6.08 -9.83 -45.26
C ASP A 752 7.09 -10.98 -45.52
N GLU A 753 7.80 -10.95 -46.66
CA GLU A 753 8.88 -11.91 -46.99
C GLU A 753 10.20 -11.66 -46.20
N ASP A 754 10.42 -10.44 -45.69
CA ASP A 754 11.67 -10.01 -45.03
C ASP A 754 11.68 -10.16 -43.49
N GLY A 755 10.65 -10.81 -42.93
CA GLY A 755 10.50 -11.07 -41.50
C GLY A 755 9.42 -10.19 -40.85
N LEU A 756 8.57 -10.84 -40.04
CA LEU A 756 7.40 -10.21 -39.43
C LEU A 756 7.82 -9.18 -38.34
N PRO A 757 7.39 -7.90 -38.41
CA PRO A 757 7.69 -6.91 -37.38
C PRO A 757 6.77 -7.11 -36.15
N VAL A 758 6.97 -8.23 -35.45
CA VAL A 758 6.12 -8.73 -34.37
C VAL A 758 5.84 -7.65 -33.32
N TYR A 759 6.88 -6.93 -32.86
CA TYR A 759 6.72 -5.87 -31.85
C TYR A 759 5.81 -4.74 -32.34
N LYS A 760 6.01 -4.26 -33.57
CA LYS A 760 5.23 -3.15 -34.12
C LYS A 760 3.78 -3.55 -34.32
N LEU A 761 3.54 -4.73 -34.90
CA LEU A 761 2.20 -5.26 -35.12
C LEU A 761 1.46 -5.50 -33.79
N LEU A 762 2.16 -6.01 -32.78
CA LEU A 762 1.61 -6.27 -31.45
C LEU A 762 1.22 -4.96 -30.74
N CYS A 763 2.09 -3.93 -30.76
CA CYS A 763 1.75 -2.62 -30.19
C CYS A 763 0.59 -1.94 -30.93
N ASP A 764 0.62 -1.96 -32.26
CA ASP A 764 -0.40 -1.33 -33.09
C ASP A 764 -1.76 -2.04 -32.90
N PHE A 765 -1.78 -3.37 -32.93
CA PHE A 765 -3.01 -4.16 -32.78
C PHE A 765 -3.61 -4.04 -31.38
N SER A 766 -2.76 -4.09 -30.35
CA SER A 766 -3.19 -4.01 -28.95
C SER A 766 -3.79 -2.64 -28.60
N SER A 767 -3.20 -1.56 -29.13
CA SER A 767 -3.71 -0.20 -28.93
C SER A 767 -4.93 0.14 -29.79
N SER A 768 -5.04 -0.44 -31.00
CA SER A 768 -6.21 -0.26 -31.86
C SER A 768 -7.44 -0.99 -31.33
N ASN A 769 -7.29 -2.24 -30.85
CA ASN A 769 -8.43 -3.03 -30.35
C ASN A 769 -9.16 -2.31 -29.21
N LEU A 770 -8.42 -1.76 -28.23
CA LEU A 770 -9.04 -1.01 -27.13
C LEU A 770 -9.76 0.25 -27.59
N LYS A 771 -9.26 0.95 -28.61
CA LYS A 771 -9.90 2.16 -29.15
C LYS A 771 -11.16 1.85 -29.98
N GLU A 772 -11.18 0.71 -30.66
CA GLU A 772 -12.22 0.38 -31.65
C GLU A 772 -13.44 -0.36 -31.07
N ILE A 773 -13.35 -0.90 -29.85
CA ILE A 773 -14.46 -1.59 -29.18
C ILE A 773 -15.66 -0.66 -28.92
N ASN A 774 -15.50 0.67 -29.06
CA ASN A 774 -16.57 1.67 -28.96
C ASN A 774 -17.33 1.64 -27.62
N THR A 775 -16.61 1.32 -26.55
CA THR A 775 -17.08 1.23 -25.16
C THR A 775 -17.85 2.46 -24.71
N ASN A 776 -17.35 3.65 -25.01
CA ASN A 776 -17.94 4.91 -24.57
C ASN A 776 -19.35 5.14 -25.15
N GLU A 777 -19.58 4.84 -26.44
CA GLU A 777 -20.92 4.96 -27.02
C GLU A 777 -21.88 3.93 -26.41
N VAL A 778 -21.44 2.68 -26.23
CA VAL A 778 -22.26 1.64 -25.61
C VAL A 778 -22.61 2.02 -24.16
N ILE A 779 -21.64 2.51 -23.38
CA ILE A 779 -21.84 2.99 -22.01
C ILE A 779 -22.85 4.15 -21.98
N ASN A 780 -22.71 5.14 -22.87
CA ASN A 780 -23.65 6.26 -22.96
C ASN A 780 -25.08 5.79 -23.28
N CYS A 781 -25.24 4.86 -24.23
CA CYS A 781 -26.54 4.26 -24.53
C CYS A 781 -27.15 3.56 -23.29
N LEU A 782 -26.35 2.78 -22.55
CA LEU A 782 -26.79 2.10 -21.32
C LEU A 782 -27.23 3.10 -20.25
N ILE A 783 -26.51 4.21 -20.08
CA ILE A 783 -26.88 5.30 -19.17
C ILE A 783 -28.24 5.88 -19.58
N THR A 784 -28.45 6.23 -20.84
CA THR A 784 -29.72 6.80 -21.33
C THR A 784 -30.93 5.89 -21.07
N ILE A 785 -30.77 4.58 -21.17
CA ILE A 785 -31.88 3.62 -20.94
C ILE A 785 -32.23 3.54 -19.48
N LEU A 786 -31.20 3.45 -18.65
CA LEU A 786 -31.42 3.46 -17.22
C LEU A 786 -32.07 4.78 -16.79
N GLU A 787 -31.68 5.93 -17.36
CA GLU A 787 -32.30 7.25 -17.13
C GLU A 787 -33.76 7.30 -17.56
N SER A 788 -34.12 6.64 -18.66
CA SER A 788 -35.48 6.65 -19.21
C SER A 788 -36.50 5.82 -18.42
N GLY A 789 -36.08 5.00 -17.44
CA GLY A 789 -36.96 4.14 -16.66
C GLY A 789 -37.60 2.96 -17.44
N SER A 790 -37.24 2.78 -18.72
CA SER A 790 -37.74 1.72 -19.60
C SER A 790 -37.04 0.35 -19.40
N ALA A 791 -36.11 0.26 -18.45
CA ALA A 791 -35.27 -0.89 -18.17
C ALA A 791 -36.00 -2.24 -17.90
N PRO A 792 -37.19 -2.29 -17.26
CA PRO A 792 -37.85 -3.56 -16.96
C PRO A 792 -38.30 -4.33 -18.21
N CYS A 793 -38.75 -3.62 -19.26
CA CYS A 793 -39.28 -4.25 -20.48
C CYS A 793 -38.17 -4.66 -21.47
N SER A 794 -36.95 -4.14 -21.29
CA SER A 794 -35.83 -4.25 -22.24
C SER A 794 -34.68 -5.13 -21.77
N SER A 795 -34.60 -5.40 -20.46
CA SER A 795 -33.54 -6.18 -19.83
C SER A 795 -33.39 -7.61 -20.38
N GLU A 796 -34.50 -8.33 -20.62
CA GLU A 796 -34.43 -9.75 -21.03
C GLU A 796 -33.78 -9.97 -22.42
N VAL A 797 -33.95 -9.03 -23.36
CA VAL A 797 -33.40 -9.14 -24.72
C VAL A 797 -31.97 -8.59 -24.78
N LEU A 798 -31.67 -7.54 -24.03
CA LEU A 798 -30.38 -6.83 -24.10
C LEU A 798 -29.27 -7.51 -23.30
N ILE A 799 -29.57 -8.10 -22.15
CA ILE A 799 -28.57 -8.70 -21.26
C ILE A 799 -27.68 -9.73 -22.00
N PRO A 800 -28.22 -10.68 -22.80
CA PRO A 800 -27.37 -11.65 -23.49
C PRO A 800 -26.38 -11.03 -24.49
N PHE A 801 -26.76 -9.96 -25.19
CA PHE A 801 -25.83 -9.24 -26.08
C PHE A 801 -24.74 -8.51 -25.29
N MET A 802 -25.14 -7.86 -24.20
CA MET A 802 -24.22 -7.12 -23.32
C MET A 802 -23.24 -8.04 -22.60
N GLU A 803 -23.65 -9.26 -22.21
CA GLU A 803 -22.76 -10.27 -21.65
C GLU A 803 -21.71 -10.77 -22.65
N LYS A 804 -22.11 -10.95 -23.92
CA LYS A 804 -21.19 -11.34 -24.98
C LYS A 804 -20.20 -10.21 -25.32
N TYR A 805 -20.65 -8.97 -25.31
CA TYR A 805 -19.77 -7.80 -25.47
C TYR A 805 -18.84 -7.62 -24.28
N HIS A 806 -19.33 -7.78 -23.05
CA HIS A 806 -18.52 -7.79 -21.83
C HIS A 806 -17.39 -8.83 -21.90
N SER A 807 -17.72 -10.07 -22.31
CA SER A 807 -16.72 -11.13 -22.48
C SER A 807 -15.65 -10.76 -23.51
N LEU A 808 -15.98 -10.02 -24.57
CA LEU A 808 -14.99 -9.52 -25.53
C LEU A 808 -14.13 -8.43 -24.90
N LEU A 809 -14.74 -7.43 -24.28
CA LEU A 809 -14.03 -6.30 -23.67
C LEU A 809 -13.04 -6.78 -22.60
N GLU A 810 -13.48 -7.71 -21.76
CA GLU A 810 -12.62 -8.33 -20.76
C GLU A 810 -11.47 -9.11 -21.40
N ARG A 811 -11.74 -9.90 -22.45
CA ARG A 811 -10.70 -10.64 -23.17
C ARG A 811 -9.64 -9.70 -23.75
N VAL A 812 -10.05 -8.62 -24.42
CA VAL A 812 -9.13 -7.64 -25.01
C VAL A 812 -8.31 -6.92 -23.93
N CYS A 813 -8.94 -6.52 -22.82
CA CYS A 813 -8.21 -5.92 -21.69
C CYS A 813 -7.18 -6.89 -21.11
N TYR A 814 -7.52 -8.18 -20.99
CA TYR A 814 -6.61 -9.20 -20.51
C TYR A 814 -5.44 -9.45 -21.47
N GLU A 815 -5.70 -9.59 -22.78
CA GLU A 815 -4.63 -9.77 -23.77
C GLU A 815 -3.71 -8.55 -23.83
N HIS A 816 -4.25 -7.33 -23.72
CA HIS A 816 -3.44 -6.12 -23.63
C HIS A 816 -2.57 -6.10 -22.36
N ALA A 817 -3.10 -6.58 -21.22
CA ALA A 817 -2.32 -6.72 -19.99
C ALA A 817 -1.18 -7.74 -20.13
N LEU A 818 -1.41 -8.87 -20.81
CA LEU A 818 -0.36 -9.85 -21.11
C LEU A 818 0.73 -9.26 -22.00
N VAL A 819 0.35 -8.55 -23.05
CA VAL A 819 1.24 -7.81 -23.94
C VAL A 819 2.11 -6.83 -23.13
N HIS A 820 1.49 -6.03 -22.28
CA HIS A 820 2.20 -5.06 -21.45
C HIS A 820 3.19 -5.74 -20.49
N ARG A 821 2.81 -6.88 -19.89
CA ARG A 821 3.69 -7.68 -19.02
C ARG A 821 4.91 -8.20 -19.78
N ILE A 822 4.72 -8.85 -20.94
CA ILE A 822 5.82 -9.44 -21.72
C ILE A 822 6.74 -8.35 -22.27
N LEU A 823 6.16 -7.26 -22.79
CA LEU A 823 6.95 -6.13 -23.26
C LEU A 823 7.76 -5.50 -22.12
N SER A 824 7.18 -5.39 -20.91
CA SER A 824 7.89 -4.92 -19.72
C SER A 824 9.01 -5.88 -19.32
N LYS A 825 8.78 -7.20 -19.34
CA LYS A 825 9.81 -8.22 -19.08
C LYS A 825 10.98 -8.11 -20.06
N MET A 826 10.70 -8.07 -21.36
CA MET A 826 11.72 -7.91 -22.41
C MET A 826 12.51 -6.63 -22.23
N THR A 827 11.82 -5.50 -22.03
CA THR A 827 12.46 -4.19 -21.82
C THR A 827 13.34 -4.19 -20.58
N SER A 828 12.86 -4.77 -19.47
CA SER A 828 13.62 -4.91 -18.24
C SER A 828 14.91 -5.70 -18.46
N CYS A 829 14.83 -6.83 -19.16
CA CYS A 829 15.97 -7.67 -19.53
C CYS A 829 16.98 -6.92 -20.39
N LEU A 830 16.53 -6.25 -21.46
CA LEU A 830 17.39 -5.47 -22.34
C LEU A 830 18.08 -4.33 -21.59
N LEU A 831 17.35 -3.60 -20.74
CA LEU A 831 17.94 -2.54 -19.90
C LEU A 831 19.06 -3.06 -19.01
N GLU A 832 18.90 -4.24 -18.41
CA GLU A 832 19.94 -4.85 -17.59
C GLU A 832 21.15 -5.31 -18.40
N ILE A 833 20.92 -6.04 -19.49
CA ILE A 833 22.00 -6.51 -20.39
C ILE A 833 22.80 -5.31 -20.89
N TYR A 834 22.13 -4.27 -21.38
CA TYR A 834 22.79 -3.06 -21.88
C TYR A 834 23.50 -2.28 -20.78
N THR A 835 22.93 -2.17 -19.58
CA THR A 835 23.61 -1.53 -18.44
C THR A 835 24.89 -2.29 -18.08
N ASN A 836 24.84 -3.63 -18.04
CA ASN A 836 26.02 -4.45 -17.78
C ASN A 836 27.08 -4.30 -18.88
N VAL A 837 26.69 -4.27 -20.15
CA VAL A 837 27.60 -4.07 -21.30
C VAL A 837 28.21 -2.67 -21.26
N LEU A 838 27.45 -1.63 -20.93
CA LEU A 838 27.96 -0.25 -20.80
C LEU A 838 29.01 -0.14 -19.68
N ILE A 839 28.77 -0.77 -18.54
CA ILE A 839 29.67 -0.70 -17.36
C ILE A 839 30.92 -1.58 -17.56
N LYS A 840 30.74 -2.84 -17.96
CA LYS A 840 31.80 -3.86 -17.97
C LYS A 840 32.48 -4.04 -19.34
N GLY A 841 31.92 -3.45 -20.40
CA GLY A 841 32.32 -3.75 -21.76
C GLY A 841 32.04 -5.22 -22.13
N PHE A 842 32.75 -5.72 -23.12
CA PHE A 842 32.73 -7.14 -23.50
C PHE A 842 33.63 -8.00 -22.60
N CYS A 843 34.01 -7.51 -21.41
CA CYS A 843 34.76 -8.22 -20.36
C CYS A 843 36.09 -8.84 -20.84
N VAL A 844 37.01 -8.02 -21.34
CA VAL A 844 38.38 -8.42 -21.71
C VAL A 844 39.26 -8.61 -20.45
N PRO A 845 40.01 -9.71 -20.30
CA PRO A 845 40.99 -9.85 -19.22
C PRO A 845 42.08 -8.76 -19.30
N PRO A 846 42.50 -8.17 -18.16
CA PRO A 846 43.45 -7.05 -18.13
C PRO A 846 44.82 -7.36 -18.76
N GLU A 847 45.19 -8.64 -18.89
CA GLU A 847 46.46 -9.12 -19.49
C GLU A 847 46.62 -8.75 -20.98
N LEU A 848 45.52 -8.47 -21.70
CA LEU A 848 45.53 -8.08 -23.12
C LEU A 848 45.38 -6.57 -23.36
N MET A 849 45.15 -5.77 -22.32
CA MET A 849 45.00 -4.31 -22.45
C MET A 849 46.34 -3.55 -22.51
N GLU A 850 47.46 -4.20 -22.13
CA GLU A 850 48.77 -3.54 -22.11
C GLU A 850 49.51 -3.54 -23.46
N ASP A 851 49.18 -4.44 -24.39
CA ASP A 851 49.89 -4.58 -25.67
C ASP A 851 49.32 -3.71 -26.82
N THR A 852 48.17 -3.05 -26.65
CA THR A 852 47.62 -2.09 -27.64
C THR A 852 48.02 -0.64 -27.35
N LYS A 853 49.34 -0.39 -27.17
CA LYS A 853 49.91 0.97 -27.11
C LYS A 853 50.74 1.35 -28.34
N GLY A 854 50.81 0.48 -29.36
CA GLY A 854 51.45 0.76 -30.65
C GLY A 854 50.42 0.62 -31.77
N GLY A 855 50.40 1.59 -32.68
CA GLY A 855 49.30 1.79 -33.62
C GLY A 855 49.08 0.66 -34.62
N GLU A 856 47.82 0.30 -34.78
CA GLU A 856 47.09 0.28 -36.04
C GLU A 856 45.63 0.40 -35.64
N GLU A 857 44.97 1.50 -36.05
CA GLU A 857 43.52 1.52 -36.11
C GLU A 857 43.12 0.33 -36.98
N PHE A 858 42.53 -0.71 -36.40
CA PHE A 858 41.69 -1.62 -37.16
C PHE A 858 40.60 -0.74 -37.75
N VAL A 859 40.78 -0.36 -39.02
CA VAL A 859 39.75 0.34 -39.79
C VAL A 859 38.57 -0.62 -39.86
N ASP A 860 37.54 -0.31 -39.07
CA ASP A 860 36.21 -0.92 -39.21
C ASP A 860 35.70 -0.62 -40.63
N GLN A 861 35.96 -1.53 -41.57
CA GLN A 861 35.34 -1.48 -42.91
C GLN A 861 33.82 -1.77 -42.87
N GLU A 862 33.24 -1.98 -41.70
CA GLU A 862 31.78 -2.06 -41.51
C GLU A 862 31.12 -0.70 -41.22
N ALA A 863 31.88 0.41 -41.21
CA ALA A 863 31.36 1.78 -41.12
C ALA A 863 30.85 2.32 -42.48
N GLY A 864 30.31 1.46 -43.34
CA GLY A 864 29.51 1.87 -44.49
C GLY A 864 28.10 2.21 -44.03
N GLY A 865 27.69 3.46 -44.21
CA GLY A 865 26.34 3.92 -43.88
C GLY A 865 25.27 3.04 -44.50
N PHE A 866 24.27 2.68 -43.70
CA PHE A 866 23.00 2.09 -44.15
C PHE A 866 22.17 3.15 -44.92
N ASP A 867 22.64 3.52 -46.11
CA ASP A 867 21.89 4.30 -47.10
C ASP A 867 22.07 3.65 -48.48
N GLU A 868 21.01 3.69 -49.28
CA GLU A 868 20.73 2.85 -50.45
C GLU A 868 21.86 2.75 -51.50
N GLY A 869 22.09 1.56 -52.06
CA GLY A 869 22.91 1.37 -53.27
C GLY A 869 23.27 -0.08 -53.57
N GLU A 870 22.76 -0.60 -54.69
CA GLU A 870 23.15 -1.88 -55.30
C GLU A 870 24.67 -1.96 -55.60
N GLY A 871 25.23 -3.16 -55.38
CA GLY A 871 26.35 -3.71 -56.16
C GLY A 871 27.77 -3.44 -55.68
N ALA A 872 28.43 -4.45 -55.09
CA ALA A 872 29.62 -5.10 -55.68
C ALA A 872 30.27 -6.15 -54.74
N ASN A 873 30.46 -7.35 -55.32
CA ASN A 873 31.43 -8.40 -55.04
C ASN A 873 31.41 -9.16 -53.70
N ASP A 874 30.72 -10.30 -53.78
CA ASP A 874 30.82 -11.49 -52.94
C ASP A 874 32.29 -11.97 -52.80
N VAL A 875 32.81 -12.04 -51.58
CA VAL A 875 34.07 -12.73 -51.24
C VAL A 875 33.77 -13.97 -50.37
N SER A 876 32.54 -14.47 -50.42
CA SER A 876 32.07 -15.59 -49.59
C SER A 876 32.56 -16.97 -50.07
N GLU A 877 33.23 -17.09 -51.22
CA GLU A 877 33.65 -18.41 -51.75
C GLU A 877 35.05 -18.91 -51.32
N ASN A 878 35.80 -18.17 -50.50
CA ASN A 878 37.17 -18.58 -50.12
C ASN A 878 37.33 -19.12 -48.68
N ILE A 879 36.28 -19.18 -47.87
CA ILE A 879 36.38 -19.66 -46.48
C ILE A 879 36.15 -21.19 -46.37
N ASP A 880 35.48 -21.82 -47.35
CA ASP A 880 35.11 -23.24 -47.26
C ASP A 880 36.22 -24.23 -47.67
N LYS A 881 37.37 -23.79 -48.18
CA LYS A 881 38.43 -24.70 -48.66
C LYS A 881 39.53 -25.05 -47.66
N ASN A 882 39.57 -24.45 -46.47
CA ASN A 882 40.60 -24.72 -45.47
C ASN A 882 40.17 -25.61 -44.29
N ASN A 883 38.90 -26.07 -44.26
CA ASN A 883 38.38 -26.94 -43.20
C ASN A 883 38.46 -28.45 -43.49
N LEU A 884 39.20 -28.89 -44.51
CA LEU A 884 39.31 -30.32 -44.87
C LEU A 884 40.63 -31.00 -44.49
N VAL A 885 41.53 -30.37 -43.71
CA VAL A 885 42.84 -30.96 -43.36
C VAL A 885 43.05 -31.22 -41.86
N SER A 886 42.15 -30.81 -40.96
CA SER A 886 42.37 -30.97 -39.50
C SER A 886 41.52 -32.03 -38.80
N GLU A 887 40.59 -32.73 -39.47
CA GLU A 887 39.73 -33.74 -38.83
C GLU A 887 40.22 -35.20 -38.89
N GLN A 888 41.46 -35.48 -39.31
CA GLN A 888 41.99 -36.85 -39.36
C GLN A 888 43.07 -37.21 -38.32
N CYS A 889 43.36 -36.37 -37.31
CA CYS A 889 44.49 -36.63 -36.39
C CYS A 889 44.13 -36.81 -34.90
N CYS A 890 42.91 -37.25 -34.55
CA CYS A 890 42.54 -37.54 -33.14
C CYS A 890 41.90 -38.92 -32.92
N TYR A 891 42.38 -39.95 -33.64
CA TYR A 891 42.22 -41.35 -33.23
C TYR A 891 43.56 -42.08 -33.34
N GLN A 892 44.39 -41.99 -32.29
CA GLN A 892 45.35 -43.01 -31.81
C GLN A 892 46.38 -42.38 -30.84
N LYS A 893 46.09 -42.45 -29.54
CA LYS A 893 46.91 -43.09 -28.48
C LYS A 893 46.36 -42.82 -27.09
#